data_AF-A0A3Q7EKW0-F1
#
_entry.id   AF-A0A3Q7EKW0-F1
#
_cell.length_a   1.000
_cell.length_b   1.000
_cell.length_c   1.000
_cell.angle_alpha   90.00
_cell.angle_beta   90.00
_cell.angle_gamma   90.00
#
_symmetry.space_group_name_H-M   'P 1'
#
loop_
_entity.id
_entity.type
_entity.pdbx_description
1 polymer ?
#
loop_
_entity_poly.entity_id
_entity_poly.type
_entity_poly.pdbx_seq_one_letter_code
_entity_poly.pdbx_strand_id
1 'polypeptide(L)'
;MVAFGKKLKETQIQEWQGYYINYKLMKKKVKNYVQQIEVSEQSREYVLKDFSRILDKQIEKIVLFLLEQQGELASRLFILGQEHDVLVQQQDGSKLSELQQSYRDVGRELLQLLFFVEMNAIGVRKILKKFDKRCGYKFTNYYVKTRANHPYSQLRQIFKHVGVSAVVGTISRNLADLQDNKGNFTSIYDHPGLPFQDPVISSINQAVDRLTNSTDFLHYLGKHALILPEELPTPSADHAANERYHLMSLLLNLANAFLYMVNTYIIVPTADDYSMSLGAAATLCGAVIGSMAVAQVFSSVYFSAWSNKSYMKPLLFSSIVLLVGNTLYALAYDFNSIYLLLVGRLFCGLGSARAVNRRYITDCVPLHLRMKASAGFVSASALGMACGPAVACLLQTNFKFLNITFNQDTLPGWIMALAWFIYLLCLWTTFREPPMEEIEDALLPKSNSEEIQKPVTSIVSAYKLLTPSVKVQLFIYFMLKYAMEILLAESSVVTTYYFIWSTSNVAVFLACLGLTVLPVNILVGSYLSNIFEERQVLLASEILVCLGIVLSFHVVIPYSVPQYVCSALITFVAAEVLEGVNLNLLSRVMSSRLSKGTYNGGLLSTEAGTLARVFADSTITLAGYWGMSRLLNSFGISPISMASNNQDLPEATVQNVLEQDTLKWVFVGGKGGVGKTTCSSILGILLSQFRSSVLIISTDPAHNLSDAFQQRFTKSPTLVNGFSNLYAMEIDPTVEKEDSISSDGMDDFLSDLANAIPGIDEAMSFAEMLKLVQTMDYSVIVFDTAPTGHTLRLLQFPSTLEKGLAKVMSLKSRFGGMLSQMTRLLGVDEEFGEAALLGKLEGMKDIIEEVNRQFKDPDLTTFVCVCIPEFLSLYETERLVQELAKFEIDTHNIIINQVIFDEEVVESKLLKARMRMQQKYLDQFYMLYDDFNITKLPLLPQEVCGVEALKEFSHHFVTPYQPSLARGSVEELQNRVAALKLLLKDAEAELERVQKGKQKI
;
A
#
# COMPACT_ATOMS: atom_id res chain seq x y z
N MET A 1 -24.96 56.62 0.60
CA MET A 1 -24.47 56.53 2.00
C MET A 1 -25.27 57.35 3.03
N VAL A 2 -26.08 58.34 2.64
CA VAL A 2 -26.99 59.10 3.53
C VAL A 2 -28.24 58.27 3.89
N ALA A 3 -28.68 57.40 2.99
CA ALA A 3 -29.87 56.54 3.14
C ALA A 3 -29.82 55.54 4.32
N PHE A 4 -28.64 55.06 4.74
CA PHE A 4 -28.56 54.01 5.76
C PHE A 4 -28.94 54.49 7.17
N GLY A 5 -28.55 55.71 7.55
CA GLY A 5 -28.90 56.25 8.87
C GLY A 5 -30.39 56.55 9.01
N LYS A 6 -31.07 56.84 7.89
CA LYS A 6 -32.53 57.01 7.82
C LYS A 6 -33.24 55.65 7.84
N LYS A 7 -32.79 54.72 6.98
CA LYS A 7 -33.27 53.33 6.93
C LYS A 7 -33.13 52.63 8.29
N LEU A 8 -31.98 52.72 8.95
CA LEU A 8 -31.77 52.12 10.26
C LEU A 8 -32.75 52.67 11.31
N LYS A 9 -33.09 53.97 11.26
CA LYS A 9 -34.05 54.57 12.20
C LYS A 9 -35.50 54.15 11.90
N GLU A 10 -35.83 53.92 10.63
CA GLU A 10 -37.16 53.50 10.17
C GLU A 10 -37.40 52.00 10.35
N THR A 11 -36.36 51.17 10.26
CA THR A 11 -36.45 49.70 10.33
C THR A 11 -36.04 49.14 11.70
N GLN A 12 -35.81 49.99 12.70
CA GLN A 12 -35.45 49.55 14.05
C GLN A 12 -36.66 48.95 14.76
N ILE A 13 -36.47 47.79 15.39
CA ILE A 13 -37.45 47.22 16.33
C ILE A 13 -37.57 48.21 17.50
N GLN A 14 -38.80 48.68 17.78
CA GLN A 14 -39.05 49.79 18.70
C GLN A 14 -38.54 49.51 20.13
N GLU A 15 -38.71 48.27 20.59
CA GLU A 15 -38.29 47.80 21.91
C GLU A 15 -36.76 47.76 22.06
N TRP A 16 -36.03 47.54 20.97
CA TRP A 16 -34.57 47.33 20.99
C TRP A 16 -33.77 48.56 20.55
N GLN A 17 -34.42 49.72 20.34
CA GLN A 17 -33.78 50.93 19.80
C GLN A 17 -32.50 51.35 20.55
N GLY A 18 -32.47 51.15 21.88
CA GLY A 18 -31.32 51.48 22.72
C GLY A 18 -30.06 50.65 22.43
N TYR A 19 -30.21 49.44 21.88
CA TYR A 19 -29.12 48.47 21.70
C TYR A 19 -28.47 48.53 20.32
N TYR A 20 -29.10 49.16 19.33
CA TYR A 20 -28.49 49.36 18.01
C TYR A 20 -27.28 50.30 18.05
N ILE A 21 -26.37 50.13 17.09
CA ILE A 21 -25.23 51.02 16.89
C ILE A 21 -25.68 52.46 16.66
N ASN A 22 -25.15 53.40 17.44
CA ASN A 22 -25.46 54.82 17.26
C ASN A 22 -24.71 55.41 16.06
N TYR A 23 -25.17 55.08 14.85
CA TYR A 23 -24.51 55.45 13.60
C TYR A 23 -24.40 56.97 13.40
N LYS A 24 -25.34 57.75 13.95
CA LYS A 24 -25.34 59.23 13.89
C LYS A 24 -24.22 59.81 14.76
N LEU A 25 -24.08 59.34 16.00
CA LEU A 25 -22.99 59.72 16.90
C LEU A 25 -21.64 59.37 16.28
N MET A 26 -21.50 58.14 15.79
CA MET A 26 -20.25 57.68 15.19
C MET A 26 -19.88 58.53 13.97
N LYS A 27 -20.83 58.83 13.09
CA LYS A 27 -20.59 59.71 11.93
C LYS A 27 -20.15 61.12 12.34
N LYS A 28 -20.71 61.67 13.42
CA LYS A 28 -20.31 62.99 13.95
C LYS A 28 -18.87 62.95 14.46
N LYS A 29 -18.49 61.90 15.20
CA LYS A 29 -17.11 61.67 15.67
C LYS A 29 -16.11 61.56 14.52
N VAL A 30 -16.41 60.76 13.48
CA VAL A 30 -15.55 60.68 12.28
C VAL A 30 -15.35 62.06 11.63
N LYS A 31 -16.40 62.90 11.55
CA LYS A 31 -16.28 64.26 10.99
C LYS A 31 -15.34 65.14 11.83
N ASN A 32 -15.45 65.07 13.16
CA ASN A 32 -14.59 65.85 14.07
C ASN A 32 -13.12 65.41 13.99
N TYR A 33 -12.86 64.11 13.85
CA TYR A 33 -11.50 63.59 13.74
C TYR A 33 -10.79 64.00 12.46
N VAL A 34 -11.50 64.12 11.33
CA VAL A 34 -10.93 64.65 10.08
C VAL A 34 -10.39 66.06 10.29
N GLN A 35 -11.14 66.92 11.00
CA GLN A 35 -10.71 68.29 11.31
C GLN A 35 -9.51 68.35 12.28
N GLN A 36 -9.35 67.35 13.16
CA GLN A 36 -8.23 67.28 14.12
C GLN A 36 -6.93 66.72 13.50
N ILE A 37 -7.05 65.89 12.47
CA ILE A 37 -5.90 65.30 11.75
C ILE A 37 -5.22 66.35 10.85
N GLU A 38 -5.94 67.37 10.38
CA GLU A 38 -5.38 68.47 9.56
C GLU A 38 -4.46 69.43 10.34
N VAL A 39 -4.44 69.36 11.68
CA VAL A 39 -3.81 70.39 12.54
C VAL A 39 -2.46 69.94 13.15
N SER A 40 -2.17 68.64 13.28
CA SER A 40 -0.86 68.12 13.80
C SER A 40 -0.70 66.60 13.59
N GLU A 41 0.54 66.11 13.49
CA GLU A 41 0.84 64.68 13.34
C GLU A 41 0.70 63.87 14.63
N GLN A 42 0.96 64.48 15.80
CA GLN A 42 0.80 63.85 17.12
C GLN A 42 -0.68 63.56 17.48
N SER A 43 -1.64 64.18 16.80
CA SER A 43 -3.08 63.94 17.02
C SER A 43 -3.58 62.63 16.39
N ARG A 44 -2.79 61.99 15.50
CA ARG A 44 -3.22 60.80 14.73
C ARG A 44 -3.38 59.54 15.59
N GLU A 45 -2.41 59.21 16.43
CA GLU A 45 -2.49 58.01 17.29
C GLU A 45 -3.63 58.14 18.31
N TYR A 46 -3.83 59.34 18.85
CA TYR A 46 -4.93 59.65 19.75
C TYR A 46 -6.29 59.41 19.08
N VAL A 47 -6.46 59.86 17.83
CA VAL A 47 -7.70 59.66 17.05
C VAL A 47 -7.98 58.19 16.80
N LEU A 48 -6.98 57.39 16.43
CA LEU A 48 -7.14 55.95 16.20
C LEU A 48 -7.55 55.22 17.49
N LYS A 49 -6.88 55.55 18.60
CA LYS A 49 -7.15 54.95 19.92
C LYS A 49 -8.53 55.34 20.46
N ASP A 50 -8.90 56.62 20.35
CA ASP A 50 -10.21 57.10 20.81
C ASP A 50 -11.36 56.54 19.95
N PHE A 51 -11.20 56.49 18.62
CA PHE A 51 -12.21 55.89 17.74
C PHE A 51 -12.37 54.39 18.00
N SER A 52 -11.26 53.65 18.16
CA SER A 52 -11.28 52.23 18.54
C SER A 52 -12.05 52.02 19.85
N ARG A 53 -11.77 52.83 20.88
CA ARG A 53 -12.44 52.75 22.19
C ARG A 53 -13.95 53.00 22.09
N ILE A 54 -14.38 54.00 21.32
CA ILE A 54 -15.81 54.31 21.16
C ILE A 54 -16.51 53.21 20.35
N LEU A 55 -15.85 52.67 19.33
CA LEU A 55 -16.39 51.56 18.53
C LEU A 55 -16.51 50.28 19.36
N ASP A 56 -15.49 49.95 20.17
CA ASP A 56 -15.49 48.82 21.11
C ASP A 56 -16.71 48.93 22.06
N LYS A 57 -16.96 50.09 22.67
CA LYS A 57 -18.13 50.32 23.54
C LYS A 57 -19.48 50.13 22.84
N GLN A 58 -19.57 50.45 21.55
CA GLN A 58 -20.81 50.21 20.79
C GLN A 58 -21.00 48.72 20.49
N ILE A 59 -19.92 48.02 20.17
CA ILE A 59 -19.92 46.57 19.89
C ILE A 59 -20.26 45.80 21.16
N GLU A 60 -19.64 46.14 22.29
CA GLU A 60 -19.93 45.55 23.60
C GLU A 60 -21.41 45.62 23.97
N LYS A 61 -22.03 46.80 23.82
CA LYS A 61 -23.46 47.00 24.06
C LYS A 61 -24.34 46.08 23.21
N ILE A 62 -24.00 45.91 21.93
CA ILE A 62 -24.75 45.05 21.01
C ILE A 62 -24.60 43.58 21.40
N VAL A 63 -23.40 43.20 21.80
CA VAL A 63 -23.04 41.83 22.17
C VAL A 63 -23.71 41.40 23.47
N LEU A 64 -23.67 42.24 24.51
CA LEU A 64 -24.31 41.93 25.78
C LEU A 64 -25.80 41.68 25.61
N PHE A 65 -26.47 42.53 24.82
CA PHE A 65 -27.88 42.36 24.49
C PHE A 65 -28.15 41.09 23.66
N LEU A 66 -27.26 40.76 22.70
CA LEU A 66 -27.37 39.53 21.92
C LEU A 66 -27.29 38.28 22.82
N LEU A 67 -26.35 38.26 23.77
CA LEU A 67 -26.19 37.14 24.70
C LEU A 67 -27.40 36.99 25.64
N GLU A 68 -27.94 38.10 26.14
CA GLU A 68 -29.14 38.12 26.98
C GLU A 68 -30.35 37.52 26.24
N GLN A 69 -30.59 37.95 25.00
CA GLN A 69 -31.69 37.43 24.18
C GLN A 69 -31.47 35.97 23.74
N GLN A 70 -30.24 35.55 23.49
CA GLN A 70 -29.92 34.13 23.26
C GLN A 70 -30.22 33.27 24.49
N GLY A 71 -29.91 33.77 25.70
CA GLY A 71 -30.23 33.09 26.95
C GLY A 71 -31.73 32.94 27.18
N GLU A 72 -32.51 33.99 26.88
CA GLU A 72 -33.97 33.96 26.99
C GLU A 72 -34.60 32.95 26.02
N LEU A 73 -34.16 32.93 24.76
CA LEU A 73 -34.62 31.95 23.75
C LEU A 73 -34.23 30.52 24.14
N ALA A 74 -33.01 30.31 24.63
CA ALA A 74 -32.55 28.99 25.07
C ALA A 74 -33.36 28.47 26.27
N SER A 75 -33.66 29.34 27.24
CA SER A 75 -34.50 29.01 28.39
C SER A 75 -35.92 28.61 27.96
N ARG A 76 -36.54 29.38 27.05
CA ARG A 76 -37.86 29.04 26.50
C ARG A 76 -37.85 27.72 25.73
N LEU A 77 -36.83 27.47 24.90
CA LEU A 77 -36.70 26.19 24.19
C LEU A 77 -36.51 25.00 25.13
N PHE A 78 -35.80 25.19 26.24
CA PHE A 78 -35.63 24.15 27.25
C PHE A 78 -36.97 23.79 27.91
N ILE A 79 -37.79 24.78 28.26
CA ILE A 79 -39.13 24.56 28.83
C ILE A 79 -40.03 23.84 27.81
N LEU A 80 -40.06 24.31 26.55
CA LEU A 80 -40.83 23.68 25.47
C LEU A 80 -40.34 22.25 25.17
N GLY A 81 -39.06 21.95 25.38
CA GLY A 81 -38.52 20.60 25.26
C GLY A 81 -39.06 19.65 26.33
N GLN A 82 -39.16 20.11 27.58
CA GLN A 82 -39.77 19.32 28.66
C GLN A 82 -41.27 19.06 28.41
N GLU A 83 -42.00 20.08 27.94
CA GLU A 83 -43.41 19.93 27.57
C GLU A 83 -43.60 18.99 26.37
N HIS A 84 -42.68 19.03 25.41
CA HIS A 84 -42.65 18.12 24.25
C HIS A 84 -42.54 16.66 24.68
N ASP A 85 -41.58 16.33 25.55
CA ASP A 85 -41.36 14.95 25.99
C ASP A 85 -42.56 14.38 26.78
N VAL A 86 -43.26 15.23 27.53
CA VAL A 86 -44.47 14.84 28.28
C VAL A 86 -45.68 14.65 27.35
N LEU A 87 -45.86 15.52 26.36
CA LEU A 87 -47.03 15.49 25.47
C LEU A 87 -46.95 14.40 24.39
N VAL A 88 -45.75 14.05 23.93
CA VAL A 88 -45.53 12.91 23.02
C VAL A 88 -45.96 11.58 23.65
N GLN A 89 -45.90 11.45 24.99
CA GLN A 89 -46.38 10.27 25.71
C GLN A 89 -47.92 10.22 25.86
N GLN A 90 -48.62 11.35 25.77
CA GLN A 90 -50.05 11.46 26.08
C GLN A 90 -50.99 11.45 24.86
N GLN A 91 -50.46 11.48 23.62
CA GLN A 91 -51.21 11.41 22.34
C GLN A 91 -52.43 12.36 22.21
N ASP A 92 -52.35 13.56 22.77
CA ASP A 92 -53.43 14.57 22.67
C ASP A 92 -53.19 15.53 21.49
N GLY A 93 -53.88 15.29 20.36
CA GLY A 93 -53.67 16.02 19.09
C GLY A 93 -53.95 17.53 19.12
N SER A 94 -54.74 17.99 20.10
CA SER A 94 -55.04 19.42 20.28
C SER A 94 -53.83 20.19 20.82
N LYS A 95 -53.21 19.66 21.88
CA LYS A 95 -52.04 20.24 22.56
C LYS A 95 -50.75 20.18 21.72
N LEU A 96 -50.62 19.18 20.84
CA LEU A 96 -49.53 19.09 19.88
C LEU A 96 -49.52 20.25 18.88
N SER A 97 -50.71 20.75 18.49
CA SER A 97 -50.81 21.90 17.60
C SER A 97 -50.49 23.22 18.31
N GLU A 98 -50.83 23.35 19.61
CA GLU A 98 -50.42 24.49 20.43
C GLU A 98 -48.90 24.51 20.66
N LEU A 99 -48.29 23.35 20.94
CA LEU A 99 -46.84 23.23 21.10
C LEU A 99 -46.08 23.57 19.81
N GLN A 100 -46.58 23.10 18.66
CA GLN A 100 -46.04 23.46 17.35
C GLN A 100 -46.09 24.98 17.12
N GLN A 101 -47.17 25.64 17.57
CA GLN A 101 -47.29 27.09 17.47
C GLN A 101 -46.30 27.81 18.40
N SER A 102 -46.08 27.30 19.62
CA SER A 102 -45.08 27.84 20.55
C SER A 102 -43.65 27.75 20.00
N TYR A 103 -43.28 26.65 19.34
CA TYR A 103 -41.99 26.55 18.64
C TYR A 103 -41.86 27.54 17.47
N ARG A 104 -42.95 27.78 16.73
CA ARG A 104 -42.98 28.81 15.68
C ARG A 104 -42.85 30.23 16.24
N ASP A 105 -43.41 30.50 17.42
CA ASP A 105 -43.27 31.78 18.11
C ASP A 105 -41.81 32.06 18.47
N VAL A 106 -41.11 31.08 19.05
CA VAL A 106 -39.67 31.19 19.31
C VAL A 106 -38.88 31.37 18.00
N GLY A 107 -39.28 30.70 16.92
CA GLY A 107 -38.69 30.91 15.58
C GLY A 107 -38.88 32.33 15.05
N ARG A 108 -40.02 32.98 15.32
CA ARG A 108 -40.28 34.39 14.94
C ARG A 108 -39.44 35.37 15.76
N GLU A 109 -39.28 35.12 17.06
CA GLU A 109 -38.40 35.92 17.92
C GLU A 109 -36.93 35.78 17.49
N LEU A 110 -36.50 34.58 17.10
CA LEU A 110 -35.17 34.34 16.52
C LEU A 110 -34.95 35.13 15.22
N LEU A 111 -35.96 35.21 14.35
CA LEU A 111 -35.88 36.02 13.12
C LEU A 111 -35.69 37.52 13.42
N GLN A 112 -36.35 38.05 14.46
CA GLN A 112 -36.14 39.42 14.92
C GLN A 112 -34.70 39.62 15.42
N LEU A 113 -34.17 38.66 16.19
CA LEU A 113 -32.80 38.69 16.69
C LEU A 113 -31.77 38.63 15.55
N LEU A 114 -31.97 37.74 14.56
CA LEU A 114 -31.14 37.66 13.36
C LEU A 114 -31.11 38.98 12.59
N PHE A 115 -32.27 39.61 12.41
CA PHE A 115 -32.38 40.92 11.76
C PHE A 115 -31.67 42.03 12.54
N PHE A 116 -31.77 42.02 13.87
CA PHE A 116 -31.02 42.94 14.75
C PHE A 116 -29.51 42.80 14.56
N VAL A 117 -29.00 41.56 14.54
CA VAL A 117 -27.57 41.30 14.34
C VAL A 117 -27.12 41.73 12.95
N GLU A 118 -27.90 41.44 11.91
CA GLU A 118 -27.63 41.86 10.53
C GLU A 118 -27.49 43.39 10.44
N MET A 119 -28.44 44.11 11.02
CA MET A 119 -28.47 45.57 10.95
C MET A 119 -27.28 46.23 11.65
N ASN A 120 -26.88 45.68 12.79
CA ASN A 120 -25.72 46.13 13.53
C ASN A 120 -24.40 45.80 12.82
N ALA A 121 -24.27 44.59 12.25
CA ALA A 121 -23.10 44.19 11.45
C ALA A 121 -22.91 45.10 10.22
N ILE A 122 -24.00 45.44 9.51
CA ILE A 122 -23.98 46.39 8.39
C ILE A 122 -23.58 47.79 8.88
N GLY A 123 -24.08 48.22 10.04
CA GLY A 123 -23.76 49.51 10.64
C GLY A 123 -22.28 49.66 11.00
N VAL A 124 -21.70 48.63 11.63
CA VAL A 124 -20.26 48.54 11.94
C VAL A 124 -19.43 48.60 10.66
N ARG A 125 -19.78 47.80 9.65
CA ARG A 125 -19.09 47.81 8.34
C ARG A 125 -19.13 49.20 7.68
N LYS A 126 -20.29 49.85 7.68
CA LYS A 126 -20.47 51.17 7.06
C LYS A 126 -19.78 52.30 7.80
N ILE A 127 -19.53 52.17 9.11
CA ILE A 127 -18.78 53.19 9.86
C ILE A 127 -17.28 52.99 9.69
N LEU A 128 -16.79 51.75 9.71
CA LEU A 128 -15.40 51.39 9.42
C LEU A 128 -14.98 51.88 8.02
N LYS A 129 -15.75 51.53 6.98
CA LYS A 129 -15.52 52.04 5.61
C LYS A 129 -15.54 53.57 5.50
N LYS A 130 -16.34 54.23 6.34
CA LYS A 130 -16.45 55.70 6.34
C LYS A 130 -15.27 56.36 7.04
N PHE A 131 -14.75 55.74 8.10
CA PHE A 131 -13.54 56.18 8.77
C PHE A 131 -12.36 56.09 7.80
N ASP A 132 -12.17 54.93 7.17
CA ASP A 132 -11.07 54.72 6.21
C ASP A 132 -11.12 55.73 5.05
N LYS A 133 -12.30 55.90 4.43
CA LYS A 133 -12.47 56.82 3.30
C LYS A 133 -12.22 58.28 3.66
N ARG A 134 -12.54 58.71 4.89
CA ARG A 134 -12.46 60.13 5.28
C ARG A 134 -11.16 60.52 5.96
N CYS A 135 -10.56 59.60 6.70
CA CYS A 135 -9.28 59.83 7.38
C CYS A 135 -8.09 59.40 6.52
N GLY A 136 -8.30 58.68 5.40
CA GLY A 136 -7.23 58.26 4.48
C GLY A 136 -6.40 57.05 4.96
N TYR A 137 -6.86 56.34 6.01
CA TYR A 137 -6.13 55.23 6.63
C TYR A 137 -6.83 53.89 6.41
N LYS A 138 -6.07 52.79 6.36
CA LYS A 138 -6.60 51.42 6.38
C LYS A 138 -6.92 50.94 7.81
N PHE A 139 -7.63 51.74 8.60
CA PHE A 139 -7.93 51.43 10.01
C PHE A 139 -8.78 50.17 10.15
N THR A 140 -9.73 49.94 9.24
CA THR A 140 -10.56 48.72 9.23
C THR A 140 -9.70 47.45 9.28
N ASN A 141 -8.60 47.41 8.53
CA ASN A 141 -7.71 46.24 8.50
C ASN A 141 -6.99 46.03 9.83
N TYR A 142 -6.48 47.11 10.43
CA TYR A 142 -5.82 47.07 11.74
C TYR A 142 -6.80 46.65 12.86
N TYR A 143 -7.98 47.25 12.89
CA TYR A 143 -8.99 47.03 13.92
C TYR A 143 -9.56 45.61 13.86
N VAL A 144 -9.86 45.10 12.66
CA VAL A 144 -10.32 43.71 12.46
C VAL A 144 -9.19 42.73 12.81
N LYS A 145 -7.93 42.98 12.42
CA LYS A 145 -6.80 42.09 12.74
C LYS A 145 -6.54 41.96 14.24
N THR A 146 -6.55 43.08 14.97
CA THR A 146 -6.25 43.11 16.42
C THR A 146 -7.41 42.57 17.26
N ARG A 147 -8.65 42.71 16.80
CA ARG A 147 -9.82 42.28 17.56
C ARG A 147 -10.38 40.93 17.11
N ALA A 148 -10.28 40.48 15.86
CA ALA A 148 -10.90 39.24 15.40
C ALA A 148 -10.21 37.94 15.89
N ASN A 149 -8.90 37.99 16.18
CA ASN A 149 -8.12 36.82 16.57
C ASN A 149 -7.99 36.63 18.10
N HIS A 150 -8.58 37.50 18.92
CA HIS A 150 -8.53 37.35 20.38
C HIS A 150 -9.61 36.34 20.86
N PRO A 151 -9.31 35.40 21.78
CA PRO A 151 -10.27 34.38 22.26
C PRO A 151 -11.57 34.98 22.83
N TYR A 152 -11.47 36.16 23.44
CA TYR A 152 -12.58 36.92 24.05
C TYR A 152 -13.11 38.05 23.15
N SER A 153 -12.92 37.94 21.83
CA SER A 153 -13.35 38.98 20.90
C SER A 153 -14.87 39.13 20.88
N GLN A 154 -15.37 40.25 21.40
CA GLN A 154 -16.77 40.67 21.30
C GLN A 154 -17.21 40.78 19.82
N LEU A 155 -16.29 41.12 18.92
CA LEU A 155 -16.53 41.12 17.47
C LEU A 155 -16.95 39.72 16.96
N ARG A 156 -16.29 38.66 17.46
CA ARG A 156 -16.54 37.29 17.00
C ARG A 156 -17.98 36.82 17.30
N GLN A 157 -18.60 37.29 18.38
CA GLN A 157 -19.99 36.92 18.73
C GLN A 157 -21.01 37.56 17.77
N ILE A 158 -20.79 38.80 17.32
CA ILE A 158 -21.61 39.44 16.27
C ILE A 158 -21.40 38.76 14.91
N PHE A 159 -20.21 38.24 14.62
CA PHE A 159 -19.83 37.82 13.25
C PHE A 159 -19.85 36.31 12.98
N LYS A 160 -19.68 35.45 14.00
CA LYS A 160 -19.73 33.99 13.86
C LYS A 160 -21.03 33.36 14.36
N HIS A 161 -21.94 34.15 14.94
CA HIS A 161 -23.25 33.70 15.45
C HIS A 161 -23.18 32.43 16.31
N VAL A 162 -22.10 32.25 17.07
CA VAL A 162 -21.87 31.08 17.91
C VAL A 162 -23.01 31.00 18.93
N GLY A 163 -23.84 29.96 18.84
CA GLY A 163 -25.06 29.78 19.64
C GLY A 163 -26.35 29.82 18.81
N VAL A 164 -26.44 30.68 17.79
CA VAL A 164 -27.64 30.80 16.93
C VAL A 164 -27.85 29.51 16.12
N SER A 165 -26.79 28.92 15.56
CA SER A 165 -26.90 27.66 14.81
C SER A 165 -27.42 26.49 15.65
N ALA A 166 -27.10 26.47 16.95
CA ALA A 166 -27.62 25.46 17.87
C ALA A 166 -29.13 25.65 18.11
N VAL A 167 -29.57 26.90 18.33
CA VAL A 167 -30.99 27.26 18.47
C VAL A 167 -31.77 26.92 17.18
N VAL A 168 -31.23 27.24 16.00
CA VAL A 168 -31.81 26.89 14.70
C VAL A 168 -31.93 25.37 14.53
N GLY A 169 -30.88 24.63 14.90
CA GLY A 169 -30.88 23.17 14.85
C GLY A 169 -31.93 22.53 15.75
N THR A 170 -32.08 23.04 16.98
CA THR A 170 -33.10 22.55 17.93
C THR A 170 -34.52 22.84 17.44
N ILE A 171 -34.79 24.05 16.95
CA ILE A 171 -36.12 24.40 16.40
C ILE A 171 -36.44 23.55 15.16
N SER A 172 -35.47 23.38 14.26
CA SER A 172 -35.68 22.61 13.02
C SER A 172 -35.93 21.14 13.29
N ARG A 173 -35.22 20.55 14.26
CA ARG A 173 -35.40 19.16 14.68
C ARG A 173 -36.78 18.96 15.32
N ASN A 174 -37.11 19.76 16.33
CA ASN A 174 -38.36 19.56 17.09
C ASN A 174 -39.61 19.85 16.26
N LEU A 175 -39.56 20.79 15.29
CA LEU A 175 -40.67 21.03 14.37
C LEU A 175 -40.83 19.91 13.33
N ALA A 176 -39.74 19.27 12.91
CA ALA A 176 -39.79 18.10 12.02
C ALA A 176 -40.38 16.88 12.75
N ASP A 177 -39.95 16.62 13.99
CA ASP A 177 -40.44 15.52 14.82
C ASP A 177 -41.96 15.65 15.11
N LEU A 178 -42.45 16.88 15.29
CA LEU A 178 -43.89 17.17 15.47
C LEU A 178 -44.71 17.07 14.16
N GLN A 179 -44.07 17.11 12.99
CA GLN A 179 -44.74 16.93 11.70
C GLN A 179 -44.94 15.45 11.35
N ASP A 180 -43.96 14.59 11.63
CA ASP A 180 -44.05 13.15 11.35
C ASP A 180 -45.14 12.46 12.19
N ASN A 181 -45.40 12.94 13.40
CA ASN A 181 -46.42 12.40 14.31
C ASN A 181 -47.89 12.74 13.94
N LYS A 182 -48.16 13.51 12.87
CA LYS A 182 -49.54 13.82 12.43
C LYS A 182 -50.18 12.74 11.53
N GLY A 183 -49.42 11.73 11.10
CA GLY A 183 -49.91 10.69 10.19
C GLY A 183 -50.35 9.42 10.90
N ASN A 184 -51.55 9.38 11.51
CA ASN A 184 -52.25 8.11 11.71
C ASN A 184 -52.81 7.69 10.34
N PHE A 185 -51.98 7.05 9.51
CA PHE A 185 -52.40 6.50 8.22
C PHE A 185 -53.31 5.31 8.48
N THR A 186 -54.62 5.49 8.32
CA THR A 186 -55.62 4.41 8.49
C THR A 186 -55.75 3.53 7.26
N SER A 187 -55.09 3.86 6.14
CA SER A 187 -55.12 3.10 4.90
C SER A 187 -53.73 3.00 4.25
N ILE A 188 -53.40 1.80 3.77
CA ILE A 188 -52.14 1.45 3.08
C ILE A 188 -52.02 2.12 1.69
N TYR A 189 -53.07 2.83 1.25
CA TYR A 189 -53.13 3.55 -0.02
C TYR A 189 -52.98 5.07 0.13
N ASP A 190 -52.81 5.58 1.36
CA ASP A 190 -52.54 7.01 1.56
C ASP A 190 -51.09 7.30 1.16
N HIS A 191 -50.91 7.93 0.00
CA HIS A 191 -49.58 8.39 -0.42
C HIS A 191 -49.06 9.46 0.55
N PRO A 192 -47.80 9.37 1.02
CA PRO A 192 -47.21 10.44 1.81
C PRO A 192 -47.13 11.70 0.95
N GLY A 193 -47.86 12.74 1.34
CA GLY A 193 -47.68 14.07 0.77
C GLY A 193 -46.23 14.51 0.94
N LEU A 194 -45.67 15.16 -0.08
CA LEU A 194 -44.33 15.77 -0.06
C LEU A 194 -44.05 16.46 1.29
N PRO A 195 -42.83 16.34 1.87
CA PRO A 195 -42.50 16.90 3.17
C PRO A 195 -42.70 18.42 3.12
N PHE A 196 -43.74 18.90 3.81
CA PHE A 196 -44.10 20.30 3.86
C PHE A 196 -43.11 21.00 4.81
N GLN A 197 -41.99 21.51 4.31
CA GLN A 197 -41.05 22.27 5.13
C GLN A 197 -41.76 23.46 5.78
N ASP A 198 -41.66 23.60 7.11
CA ASP A 198 -42.30 24.68 7.83
C ASP A 198 -41.82 26.07 7.32
N PRO A 199 -42.74 27.00 7.00
CA PRO A 199 -42.38 28.32 6.46
C PRO A 199 -41.49 29.15 7.38
N VAL A 200 -41.51 28.89 8.70
CA VAL A 200 -40.61 29.56 9.66
C VAL A 200 -39.18 29.07 9.50
N ILE A 201 -38.95 27.76 9.27
CA ILE A 201 -37.61 27.18 9.07
C ILE A 201 -36.97 27.72 7.80
N SER A 202 -37.72 27.79 6.69
CA SER A 202 -37.22 28.37 5.44
C SER A 202 -36.83 29.85 5.58
N SER A 203 -37.63 30.61 6.34
CA SER A 203 -37.35 32.01 6.65
C SER A 203 -36.09 32.19 7.51
N ILE A 204 -35.89 31.29 8.50
CA ILE A 204 -34.70 31.28 9.36
C ILE A 204 -33.45 30.98 8.54
N ASN A 205 -33.48 29.93 7.71
CA ASN A 205 -32.34 29.58 6.85
C ASN A 205 -31.98 30.73 5.91
N GLN A 206 -32.98 31.36 5.28
CA GLN A 206 -32.73 32.51 4.41
C GLN A 206 -32.18 33.73 5.16
N ALA A 207 -32.56 33.93 6.42
CA ALA A 207 -32.01 34.99 7.27
C ALA A 207 -30.57 34.69 7.69
N VAL A 208 -30.25 33.44 8.04
CA VAL A 208 -28.89 32.97 8.34
C VAL A 208 -27.98 33.12 7.11
N ASP A 209 -28.44 32.74 5.93
CA ASP A 209 -27.66 32.88 4.68
C ASP A 209 -27.38 34.36 4.35
N ARG A 210 -28.39 35.24 4.49
CA ARG A 210 -28.22 36.69 4.31
C ARG A 210 -27.22 37.29 5.30
N LEU A 211 -27.25 36.80 6.53
CA LEU A 211 -26.36 37.23 7.59
C LEU A 211 -24.92 36.75 7.34
N THR A 212 -24.71 35.48 6.99
CA THR A 212 -23.42 34.91 6.61
C THR A 212 -22.77 35.67 5.45
N ASN A 213 -23.53 35.91 4.37
CA ASN A 213 -23.06 36.72 3.24
C ASN A 213 -22.70 38.17 3.64
N SER A 214 -23.38 38.71 4.65
CA SER A 214 -23.05 40.02 5.19
C SER A 214 -21.77 39.99 6.05
N THR A 215 -21.56 38.97 6.88
CA THR A 215 -20.40 38.90 7.76
C THR A 215 -19.12 38.49 7.01
N ASP A 216 -19.25 37.73 5.92
CA ASP A 216 -18.16 37.28 5.05
C ASP A 216 -17.33 38.41 4.43
N PHE A 217 -17.89 39.60 4.19
CA PHE A 217 -17.13 40.74 3.67
C PHE A 217 -16.06 41.26 4.66
N LEU A 218 -16.29 41.15 5.97
CA LEU A 218 -15.30 41.53 6.98
C LEU A 218 -14.31 40.38 7.24
N HIS A 219 -14.75 39.14 7.06
CA HIS A 219 -13.85 37.98 6.97
C HIS A 219 -12.92 38.10 5.76
N TYR A 220 -13.42 38.58 4.63
CA TYR A 220 -12.67 38.93 3.44
C TYR A 220 -11.63 40.01 3.79
N LEU A 221 -12.02 41.14 4.39
CA LEU A 221 -11.07 42.19 4.80
C LEU A 221 -10.03 41.73 5.85
N GLY A 222 -10.42 40.87 6.79
CA GLY A 222 -9.50 40.27 7.78
C GLY A 222 -8.48 39.32 7.15
N LYS A 223 -8.90 38.51 6.16
CA LYS A 223 -8.00 37.66 5.35
C LYS A 223 -7.12 38.49 4.41
N HIS A 224 -7.62 39.59 3.86
CA HIS A 224 -6.91 40.45 2.91
C HIS A 224 -6.00 41.51 3.57
N ALA A 225 -6.03 41.69 4.89
CA ALA A 225 -5.09 42.54 5.63
C ALA A 225 -3.64 41.99 5.68
N LEU A 226 -3.44 40.72 5.30
CA LEU A 226 -2.11 40.09 5.15
C LEU A 226 -1.48 40.32 3.77
N ILE A 227 -2.20 40.96 2.85
CA ILE A 227 -1.77 41.23 1.48
C ILE A 227 -1.63 42.74 1.36
N LEU A 228 -0.45 43.24 0.98
CA LEU A 228 -0.32 44.58 0.39
C LEU A 228 -1.18 44.58 -0.88
N PRO A 229 -2.31 45.30 -0.97
CA PRO A 229 -3.05 45.39 -2.21
C PRO A 229 -2.46 46.57 -2.99
N GLU A 230 -1.68 46.24 -4.02
CA GLU A 230 -1.81 46.94 -5.31
C GLU A 230 -3.27 46.80 -5.78
N GLU A 231 -3.70 47.77 -6.58
CA GLU A 231 -5.07 48.19 -6.85
C GLU A 231 -6.08 47.05 -7.14
N LEU A 232 -7.27 47.15 -6.55
CA LEU A 232 -8.40 46.27 -6.82
C LEU A 232 -8.80 46.36 -8.31
N PRO A 233 -8.99 45.23 -9.02
CA PRO A 233 -9.52 45.28 -10.39
C PRO A 233 -10.94 45.85 -10.40
N THR A 234 -11.24 46.67 -11.41
CA THR A 234 -12.59 47.16 -11.68
C THR A 234 -13.54 46.00 -12.05
N PRO A 235 -14.86 46.14 -11.86
CA PRO A 235 -15.86 45.10 -12.19
C PRO A 235 -15.87 44.65 -13.66
N SER A 236 -15.14 45.34 -14.56
CA SER A 236 -14.86 44.89 -15.92
C SER A 236 -13.90 43.69 -15.99
N ALA A 237 -12.98 43.53 -15.02
CA ALA A 237 -12.00 42.45 -15.00
C ALA A 237 -12.59 41.09 -14.60
N ASP A 238 -13.61 41.07 -13.74
CA ASP A 238 -14.33 39.84 -13.36
C ASP A 238 -15.17 39.29 -14.53
N HIS A 239 -15.68 40.16 -15.41
CA HIS A 239 -16.36 39.73 -16.64
C HIS A 239 -15.39 39.15 -17.67
N ALA A 240 -14.20 39.74 -17.85
CA ALA A 240 -13.16 39.21 -18.73
C ALA A 240 -12.53 37.89 -18.22
N ALA A 241 -12.43 37.69 -16.90
CA ALA A 241 -11.92 36.45 -16.31
C ALA A 241 -12.87 35.24 -16.49
N ASN A 242 -14.19 35.48 -16.55
CA ASN A 242 -15.16 34.42 -16.84
C ASN A 242 -15.16 34.00 -18.33
N GLU A 243 -14.78 34.88 -19.26
CA GLU A 243 -14.62 34.52 -20.68
C GLU A 243 -13.36 33.69 -20.98
N ARG A 244 -12.30 33.81 -20.15
CA ARG A 244 -11.05 33.02 -20.29
C ARG A 244 -11.16 31.58 -19.74
N TYR A 245 -12.21 31.29 -18.99
CA TYR A 245 -12.38 30.02 -18.27
C TYR A 245 -13.11 28.99 -19.15
N HIS A 246 -12.38 27.97 -19.61
CA HIS A 246 -12.96 26.82 -20.30
C HIS A 246 -12.83 25.55 -19.44
N LEU A 247 -13.97 25.05 -18.95
CA LEU A 247 -14.02 23.90 -18.03
C LEU A 247 -13.35 22.65 -18.64
N MET A 248 -13.59 22.36 -19.93
CA MET A 248 -13.02 21.18 -20.58
C MET A 248 -11.49 21.27 -20.68
N SER A 249 -10.94 22.47 -20.94
CA SER A 249 -9.48 22.67 -20.95
C SER A 249 -8.88 22.47 -19.55
N LEU A 250 -9.59 22.86 -18.49
CA LEU A 250 -9.19 22.55 -17.10
C LEU A 250 -9.24 21.04 -16.82
N LEU A 251 -10.28 20.33 -17.28
CA LEU A 251 -10.38 18.88 -17.11
C LEU A 251 -9.25 18.13 -17.84
N LEU A 252 -8.92 18.52 -19.08
CA LEU A 252 -7.78 17.96 -19.82
C LEU A 252 -6.45 18.25 -19.14
N ASN A 253 -6.32 19.42 -18.52
CA ASN A 253 -5.15 19.80 -17.73
C ASN A 253 -4.99 18.93 -16.47
N LEU A 254 -6.09 18.64 -15.78
CA LEU A 254 -6.12 17.73 -14.63
C LEU A 254 -5.88 16.28 -15.06
N ALA A 255 -6.45 15.86 -16.20
CA ALA A 255 -6.24 14.53 -16.78
C ALA A 255 -4.77 14.31 -17.18
N ASN A 256 -4.09 15.32 -17.72
CA ASN A 256 -2.65 15.25 -17.97
C ASN A 256 -1.87 14.96 -16.68
N ALA A 257 -2.17 15.70 -15.61
CA ALA A 257 -1.53 15.51 -14.31
C ALA A 257 -1.78 14.10 -13.76
N PHE A 258 -3.02 13.62 -13.86
CA PHE A 258 -3.39 12.25 -13.47
C PHE A 258 -2.62 11.20 -14.28
N LEU A 259 -2.71 11.24 -15.61
CA LEU A 259 -2.05 10.27 -16.50
C LEU A 259 -0.53 10.26 -16.34
N TYR A 260 0.08 11.42 -16.15
CA TYR A 260 1.52 11.51 -15.90
C TYR A 260 1.93 10.83 -14.59
N MET A 261 1.11 10.93 -13.56
CA MET A 261 1.36 10.25 -12.29
C MET A 261 1.14 8.75 -12.42
N VAL A 262 0.09 8.29 -13.12
CA VAL A 262 -0.08 6.86 -13.46
C VAL A 262 1.16 6.36 -14.20
N ASN A 263 1.63 7.08 -15.22
CA ASN A 263 2.82 6.74 -16.00
C ASN A 263 4.10 6.59 -15.16
N THR A 264 4.21 7.40 -14.11
CA THR A 264 5.39 7.41 -13.24
C THR A 264 5.40 6.18 -12.33
N TYR A 265 4.25 5.84 -11.74
CA TYR A 265 4.16 4.84 -10.66
C TYR A 265 3.67 3.45 -11.12
N ILE A 266 3.12 3.30 -12.33
CA ILE A 266 2.70 2.00 -12.88
C ILE A 266 3.86 1.00 -12.98
N ILE A 267 5.09 1.48 -13.11
CA ILE A 267 6.27 0.63 -13.24
C ILE A 267 6.92 0.30 -11.88
N VAL A 268 6.57 1.00 -10.81
CA VAL A 268 7.27 0.87 -9.52
C VAL A 268 7.24 -0.56 -8.97
N PRO A 269 6.11 -1.30 -9.03
CA PRO A 269 6.08 -2.68 -8.56
C PRO A 269 6.98 -3.65 -9.36
N THR A 270 7.29 -3.34 -10.62
CA THR A 270 8.04 -4.23 -11.54
C THR A 270 9.45 -3.71 -11.88
N ALA A 271 9.86 -2.56 -11.34
CA ALA A 271 11.07 -1.88 -11.77
C ALA A 271 12.36 -2.67 -11.46
N ASP A 272 12.40 -3.38 -10.34
CA ASP A 272 13.51 -4.24 -9.95
C ASP A 272 13.52 -5.55 -10.73
N ASP A 273 12.36 -6.22 -10.88
CA ASP A 273 12.22 -7.43 -11.71
C ASP A 273 12.63 -7.17 -13.17
N TYR A 274 12.20 -6.05 -13.75
CA TYR A 274 12.55 -5.69 -15.12
C TYR A 274 14.04 -5.34 -15.28
N SER A 275 14.64 -4.70 -14.26
CA SER A 275 16.10 -4.45 -14.26
C SER A 275 16.88 -5.77 -14.23
N MET A 276 16.42 -6.73 -13.41
CA MET A 276 17.00 -8.07 -13.31
C MET A 276 16.85 -8.89 -14.58
N SER A 277 15.68 -8.82 -15.25
CA SER A 277 15.43 -9.56 -16.50
C SER A 277 16.28 -9.07 -17.67
N LEU A 278 16.73 -7.81 -17.63
CA LEU A 278 17.70 -7.23 -18.59
C LEU A 278 19.18 -7.43 -18.18
N GLY A 279 19.45 -8.21 -17.12
CA GLY A 279 20.81 -8.54 -16.68
C GLY A 279 21.50 -7.49 -15.81
N ALA A 280 20.76 -6.55 -15.21
CA ALA A 280 21.28 -5.59 -14.24
C ALA A 280 20.87 -5.93 -12.80
N ALA A 281 21.54 -5.34 -11.81
CA ALA A 281 21.18 -5.54 -10.40
C ALA A 281 19.81 -4.92 -10.09
N ALA A 282 19.03 -5.55 -9.20
CA ALA A 282 17.73 -5.04 -8.72
C ALA A 282 17.83 -3.59 -8.19
N THR A 283 18.99 -3.23 -7.65
CA THR A 283 19.30 -1.89 -7.13
C THR A 283 19.37 -0.80 -8.19
N LEU A 284 19.47 -1.17 -9.47
CA LEU A 284 19.36 -0.24 -10.58
C LEU A 284 17.92 0.25 -10.80
N CYS A 285 16.92 -0.31 -10.09
CA CYS A 285 15.54 0.15 -10.12
C CYS A 285 15.41 1.64 -9.74
N GLY A 286 16.22 2.13 -8.81
CA GLY A 286 16.29 3.54 -8.46
C GLY A 286 16.68 4.42 -9.65
N ALA A 287 17.63 3.97 -10.50
CA ALA A 287 18.00 4.68 -11.72
C ALA A 287 16.88 4.62 -12.79
N VAL A 288 16.18 3.49 -12.88
CA VAL A 288 15.02 3.32 -13.77
C VAL A 288 13.87 4.25 -13.38
N ILE A 289 13.55 4.33 -12.09
CA ILE A 289 12.52 5.22 -11.56
C ILE A 289 12.96 6.68 -11.71
N GLY A 290 14.16 7.02 -11.25
CA GLY A 290 14.67 8.40 -11.15
C GLY A 290 15.14 9.06 -12.43
N SER A 291 15.45 8.30 -13.49
CA SER A 291 15.78 8.85 -14.81
C SER A 291 14.68 9.79 -15.34
N MET A 292 13.41 9.49 -15.05
CA MET A 292 12.28 10.36 -15.38
C MET A 292 12.34 11.70 -14.63
N ALA A 293 12.65 11.68 -13.33
CA ALA A 293 12.79 12.90 -12.53
C ALA A 293 13.99 13.75 -12.99
N VAL A 294 15.11 13.12 -13.35
CA VAL A 294 16.31 13.82 -13.87
C VAL A 294 15.97 14.58 -15.16
N ALA A 295 15.35 13.90 -16.13
CA ALA A 295 14.94 14.54 -17.38
C ALA A 295 13.91 15.66 -17.15
N GLN A 296 13.01 15.49 -16.18
CA GLN A 296 12.00 16.47 -15.83
C GLN A 296 12.60 17.80 -15.35
N VAL A 297 13.64 17.79 -14.50
CA VAL A 297 14.30 19.02 -14.00
C VAL A 297 14.74 19.94 -15.14
N PHE A 298 15.21 19.37 -16.24
CA PHE A 298 15.62 20.15 -17.41
C PHE A 298 14.40 20.58 -18.24
N SER A 299 13.44 19.69 -18.48
CA SER A 299 12.29 19.99 -19.33
C SER A 299 11.36 21.03 -18.71
N SER A 300 11.12 21.04 -17.40
CA SER A 300 10.22 21.97 -16.72
C SER A 300 10.57 23.44 -16.95
N VAL A 301 11.85 23.78 -17.03
CA VAL A 301 12.31 25.15 -17.34
C VAL A 301 11.89 25.56 -18.76
N TYR A 302 12.10 24.68 -19.75
CA TYR A 302 11.69 24.92 -21.13
C TYR A 302 10.17 24.99 -21.28
N PHE A 303 9.44 24.09 -20.64
CA PHE A 303 7.98 24.08 -20.62
C PHE A 303 7.41 25.33 -19.93
N SER A 304 8.02 25.79 -18.85
CA SER A 304 7.65 27.07 -18.21
C SER A 304 7.92 28.26 -19.14
N ALA A 305 9.04 28.26 -19.87
CA ALA A 305 9.33 29.30 -20.86
C ALA A 305 8.36 29.27 -22.05
N TRP A 306 8.01 28.09 -22.55
CA TRP A 306 7.12 27.89 -23.69
C TRP A 306 5.67 28.26 -23.36
N SER A 307 5.21 27.93 -22.15
CA SER A 307 3.88 28.31 -21.65
C SER A 307 3.66 29.81 -21.49
N ASN A 308 4.70 30.65 -21.62
CA ASN A 308 4.52 32.10 -21.79
C ASN A 308 3.79 32.44 -23.11
N LYS A 309 3.88 31.58 -24.13
CA LYS A 309 3.36 31.84 -25.48
C LYS A 309 2.14 31.00 -25.84
N SER A 310 2.05 29.76 -25.36
CA SER A 310 0.93 28.85 -25.63
C SER A 310 0.96 27.71 -24.61
N TYR A 311 -0.21 27.27 -24.15
CA TYR A 311 -0.39 26.10 -23.29
C TYR A 311 -0.60 24.82 -24.12
N MET A 312 -1.29 24.91 -25.27
CA MET A 312 -1.60 23.74 -26.10
C MET A 312 -0.34 23.10 -26.72
N LYS A 313 0.57 23.92 -27.28
CA LYS A 313 1.78 23.43 -27.96
C LYS A 313 2.71 22.59 -27.07
N PRO A 314 3.07 23.02 -25.84
CA PRO A 314 3.86 22.18 -24.95
C PRO A 314 3.10 20.92 -24.51
N LEU A 315 1.78 20.96 -24.31
CA LEU A 315 0.98 19.77 -23.97
C LEU A 315 0.96 18.72 -25.11
N LEU A 316 0.89 19.17 -26.37
CA LEU A 316 1.00 18.29 -27.54
C LEU A 316 2.38 17.63 -27.60
N PHE A 317 3.44 18.42 -27.46
CA PHE A 317 4.81 17.91 -27.45
C PHE A 317 5.04 16.89 -26.32
N SER A 318 4.57 17.22 -25.10
CA SER A 318 4.56 16.32 -23.95
C SER A 318 3.94 14.98 -24.27
N SER A 319 2.73 14.99 -24.84
CA SER A 319 1.98 13.76 -25.14
C SER A 319 2.67 12.90 -26.20
N ILE A 320 3.26 13.50 -27.22
CA ILE A 320 4.03 12.79 -28.26
C ILE A 320 5.29 12.16 -27.66
N VAL A 321 6.04 12.91 -26.85
CA VAL A 321 7.26 12.41 -26.21
C VAL A 321 6.95 11.28 -25.22
N LEU A 322 5.83 11.37 -24.49
CA LEU A 322 5.36 10.31 -23.58
C LEU A 322 4.90 9.05 -24.32
N LEU A 323 4.25 9.20 -25.48
CA LEU A 323 3.92 8.09 -26.37
C LEU A 323 5.18 7.34 -26.83
N VAL A 324 6.18 8.09 -27.30
CA VAL A 324 7.47 7.53 -27.75
C VAL A 324 8.22 6.88 -26.59
N GLY A 325 8.35 7.56 -25.45
CA GLY A 325 9.07 7.06 -24.27
C GLY A 325 8.51 5.74 -23.74
N ASN A 326 7.18 5.62 -23.66
CA ASN A 326 6.53 4.38 -23.23
C ASN A 326 6.66 3.24 -24.23
N THR A 327 6.68 3.55 -25.53
CA THR A 327 6.94 2.56 -26.58
C THR A 327 8.38 2.05 -26.49
N LEU A 328 9.36 2.93 -26.29
CA LEU A 328 10.76 2.56 -26.10
C LEU A 328 10.96 1.72 -24.82
N TYR A 329 10.26 2.09 -23.73
CA TYR A 329 10.27 1.32 -22.49
C TYR A 329 9.80 -0.12 -22.74
N ALA A 330 8.65 -0.33 -23.39
CA ALA A 330 8.13 -1.67 -23.64
C ALA A 330 9.04 -2.50 -24.57
N LEU A 331 9.60 -1.87 -25.61
CA LEU A 331 10.50 -2.56 -26.55
C LEU A 331 11.85 -2.94 -25.93
N ALA A 332 12.25 -2.36 -24.80
CA ALA A 332 13.53 -2.65 -24.17
C ALA A 332 13.71 -4.13 -23.78
N TYR A 333 12.61 -4.83 -23.51
CA TYR A 333 12.62 -6.27 -23.23
C TYR A 333 13.01 -7.07 -24.49
N ASP A 334 12.37 -6.78 -25.64
CA ASP A 334 12.60 -7.50 -26.89
C ASP A 334 14.01 -7.23 -27.47
N PHE A 335 14.56 -6.04 -27.24
CA PHE A 335 15.94 -5.70 -27.62
C PHE A 335 16.99 -6.10 -26.56
N ASN A 336 16.57 -6.64 -25.41
CA ASN A 336 17.42 -7.01 -24.28
C ASN A 336 18.44 -5.91 -23.91
N SER A 337 17.98 -4.66 -23.76
CA SER A 337 18.86 -3.50 -23.58
C SER A 337 18.38 -2.56 -22.49
N ILE A 338 19.13 -2.51 -21.39
CA ILE A 338 18.87 -1.56 -20.30
C ILE A 338 19.05 -0.10 -20.69
N TYR A 339 19.92 0.17 -21.67
CA TYR A 339 20.08 1.52 -22.21
C TYR A 339 18.81 1.99 -22.91
N LEU A 340 18.15 1.11 -23.66
CA LEU A 340 16.89 1.42 -24.33
C LEU A 340 15.78 1.71 -23.29
N LEU A 341 15.74 0.93 -22.20
CA LEU A 341 14.83 1.15 -21.07
C LEU A 341 15.06 2.53 -20.44
N LEU A 342 16.31 2.87 -20.10
CA LEU A 342 16.66 4.17 -19.51
C LEU A 342 16.37 5.33 -20.45
N VAL A 343 16.65 5.18 -21.75
CA VAL A 343 16.29 6.20 -22.76
C VAL A 343 14.78 6.38 -22.83
N GLY A 344 14.00 5.30 -22.84
CA GLY A 344 12.54 5.38 -22.79
C GLY A 344 12.03 6.17 -21.57
N ARG A 345 12.63 5.92 -20.39
CA ARG A 345 12.31 6.64 -19.15
C ARG A 345 12.73 8.11 -19.18
N LEU A 346 13.90 8.44 -19.74
CA LEU A 346 14.33 9.82 -19.95
C LEU A 346 13.34 10.58 -20.86
N PHE A 347 12.88 9.95 -21.95
CA PHE A 347 11.83 10.52 -22.80
C PHE A 347 10.54 10.77 -21.99
N CYS A 348 10.08 9.80 -21.20
CA CYS A 348 8.93 10.00 -20.32
C CYS A 348 9.10 11.23 -19.39
N GLY A 349 10.30 11.48 -18.88
CA GLY A 349 10.59 12.67 -18.06
C GLY A 349 10.63 13.98 -18.83
N LEU A 350 11.18 13.96 -20.05
CA LEU A 350 11.16 15.12 -20.96
C LEU A 350 9.73 15.55 -21.31
N GLY A 351 8.79 14.60 -21.31
CA GLY A 351 7.37 14.87 -21.55
C GLY A 351 6.62 15.48 -20.36
N SER A 352 7.27 15.87 -19.26
CA SER A 352 6.59 16.42 -18.09
C SER A 352 6.01 17.83 -18.31
N ALA A 353 4.69 17.91 -18.51
CA ALA A 353 3.99 19.19 -18.62
C ALA A 353 3.55 19.78 -17.26
N ARG A 354 4.03 19.26 -16.12
CA ARG A 354 3.51 19.67 -14.79
C ARG A 354 3.67 21.17 -14.49
N ALA A 355 4.77 21.77 -14.95
CA ALA A 355 4.99 23.22 -14.84
C ALA A 355 3.92 24.02 -15.61
N VAL A 356 3.54 23.53 -16.80
CA VAL A 356 2.45 24.11 -17.61
C VAL A 356 1.12 23.92 -16.90
N ASN A 357 0.85 22.74 -16.34
CA ASN A 357 -0.43 22.46 -15.70
C ASN A 357 -0.71 23.36 -14.49
N ARG A 358 0.31 23.57 -13.65
CA ARG A 358 0.22 24.49 -12.50
C ARG A 358 0.07 25.94 -12.95
N ARG A 359 0.79 26.33 -14.00
CA ARG A 359 0.70 27.68 -14.56
C ARG A 359 -0.68 27.95 -15.17
N TYR A 360 -1.24 27.02 -15.92
CA TYR A 360 -2.59 27.13 -16.49
C TYR A 360 -3.63 27.41 -15.40
N ILE A 361 -3.57 26.71 -14.27
CA ILE A 361 -4.46 26.96 -13.12
C ILE A 361 -4.26 28.37 -12.56
N THR A 362 -3.01 28.82 -12.46
CA THR A 362 -2.68 30.13 -11.91
C THR A 362 -3.11 31.28 -12.83
N ASP A 363 -2.99 31.10 -14.15
CA ASP A 363 -3.21 32.16 -15.14
C ASP A 363 -4.68 32.21 -15.61
N CYS A 364 -5.32 31.05 -15.83
CA CYS A 364 -6.61 30.96 -16.54
C CYS A 364 -7.83 30.72 -15.64
N VAL A 365 -7.64 30.19 -14.42
CA VAL A 365 -8.76 29.94 -13.51
C VAL A 365 -9.08 31.21 -12.72
N PRO A 366 -10.35 31.60 -12.55
CA PRO A 366 -10.72 32.75 -11.72
C PRO A 366 -10.29 32.60 -10.25
N LEU A 367 -9.90 33.70 -9.59
CA LEU A 367 -9.36 33.71 -8.22
C LEU A 367 -10.25 32.95 -7.19
N HIS A 368 -11.58 33.05 -7.33
CA HIS A 368 -12.52 32.36 -6.43
C HIS A 368 -12.58 30.83 -6.65
N LEU A 369 -12.15 30.33 -7.81
CA LEU A 369 -12.06 28.91 -8.15
C LEU A 369 -10.64 28.34 -8.10
N ARG A 370 -9.59 29.19 -8.09
CA ARG A 370 -8.19 28.76 -8.10
C ARG A 370 -7.85 27.80 -6.97
N MET A 371 -8.32 28.04 -5.75
CA MET A 371 -8.06 27.11 -4.64
C MET A 371 -8.67 25.73 -4.90
N LYS A 372 -9.90 25.67 -5.43
CA LYS A 372 -10.56 24.39 -5.78
C LYS A 372 -9.84 23.68 -6.92
N ALA A 373 -9.42 24.42 -7.95
CA ALA A 373 -8.67 23.86 -9.09
C ALA A 373 -7.28 23.35 -8.68
N SER A 374 -6.55 24.08 -7.82
CA SER A 374 -5.28 23.64 -7.26
C SER A 374 -5.44 22.41 -6.37
N ALA A 375 -6.49 22.35 -5.54
CA ALA A 375 -6.82 21.15 -4.77
C ALA A 375 -7.13 19.96 -5.69
N GLY A 376 -7.94 20.18 -6.74
CA GLY A 376 -8.23 19.17 -7.76
C GLY A 376 -6.98 18.65 -8.48
N PHE A 377 -5.97 19.50 -8.74
CA PHE A 377 -4.69 19.09 -9.32
C PHE A 377 -3.89 18.17 -8.39
N VAL A 378 -3.87 18.48 -7.09
CA VAL A 378 -3.20 17.64 -6.07
C VAL A 378 -3.92 16.30 -5.97
N SER A 379 -5.25 16.31 -5.85
CA SER A 379 -6.05 15.08 -5.78
C SER A 379 -5.93 14.22 -7.04
N ALA A 380 -5.96 14.82 -8.23
CA ALA A 380 -5.74 14.10 -9.49
C ALA A 380 -4.34 13.49 -9.57
N SER A 381 -3.31 14.20 -9.07
CA SER A 381 -1.95 13.67 -9.02
C SER A 381 -1.86 12.47 -8.06
N ALA A 382 -2.49 12.56 -6.89
CA ALA A 382 -2.51 11.48 -5.90
C ALA A 382 -3.29 10.25 -6.35
N LEU A 383 -4.47 10.47 -6.96
CA LEU A 383 -5.22 9.39 -7.61
C LEU A 383 -4.36 8.68 -8.67
N GLY A 384 -3.59 9.43 -9.46
CA GLY A 384 -2.68 8.83 -10.43
C GLY A 384 -1.57 7.98 -9.78
N MET A 385 -1.03 8.40 -8.63
CA MET A 385 -0.07 7.61 -7.85
C MET A 385 -0.68 6.29 -7.37
N ALA A 386 -1.95 6.30 -6.95
CA ALA A 386 -2.66 5.11 -6.50
C ALA A 386 -3.02 4.16 -7.67
N CYS A 387 -3.53 4.74 -8.76
CA CYS A 387 -3.98 3.98 -9.93
C CYS A 387 -2.84 3.29 -10.65
N GLY A 388 -1.62 3.84 -10.65
CA GLY A 388 -0.46 3.23 -11.30
C GLY A 388 -0.23 1.78 -10.84
N PRO A 389 0.15 1.54 -9.58
CA PRO A 389 0.34 0.19 -9.03
C PRO A 389 -0.91 -0.68 -9.13
N ALA A 390 -2.11 -0.12 -8.93
CA ALA A 390 -3.37 -0.87 -9.05
C ALA A 390 -3.57 -1.44 -10.46
N VAL A 391 -3.28 -0.65 -11.50
CA VAL A 391 -3.33 -1.10 -12.90
C VAL A 391 -2.23 -2.14 -13.13
N ALA A 392 -1.01 -1.93 -12.65
CA ALA A 392 0.09 -2.89 -12.78
C ALA A 392 -0.28 -4.29 -12.24
N CYS A 393 -1.01 -4.36 -11.12
CA CYS A 393 -1.51 -5.62 -10.56
C CYS A 393 -2.44 -6.39 -11.52
N LEU A 394 -3.22 -5.68 -12.35
CA LEU A 394 -4.12 -6.31 -13.33
C LEU A 394 -3.39 -6.77 -14.60
N LEU A 395 -2.13 -6.33 -14.79
CA LEU A 395 -1.33 -6.57 -16.00
C LEU A 395 -0.42 -7.78 -15.88
N GLN A 396 -0.90 -8.85 -15.28
CA GLN A 396 -0.14 -10.07 -15.04
C GLN A 396 -0.30 -11.15 -16.13
N THR A 397 -0.45 -10.75 -17.38
CA THR A 397 -0.56 -11.68 -18.52
C THR A 397 0.78 -11.86 -19.22
N ASN A 398 0.98 -13.03 -19.85
CA ASN A 398 2.17 -13.31 -20.64
C ASN A 398 1.77 -13.93 -21.98
N PHE A 399 2.00 -13.21 -23.07
CA PHE A 399 1.80 -13.68 -24.44
C PHE A 399 2.73 -12.96 -25.41
N LYS A 400 2.93 -13.52 -26.60
CA LYS A 400 3.70 -12.89 -27.68
C LYS A 400 2.81 -12.65 -28.89
N PHE A 401 2.95 -11.47 -29.50
CA PHE A 401 2.22 -11.10 -30.71
C PHE A 401 3.18 -10.41 -31.69
N LEU A 402 3.30 -10.90 -32.92
CA LEU A 402 4.18 -10.35 -33.98
C LEU A 402 5.63 -10.07 -33.50
N ASN A 403 6.27 -11.02 -32.82
CA ASN A 403 7.62 -10.89 -32.23
C ASN A 403 7.78 -9.80 -31.15
N ILE A 404 6.68 -9.21 -30.67
CA ILE A 404 6.66 -8.30 -29.53
C ILE A 404 6.17 -9.07 -28.31
N THR A 405 6.90 -8.93 -27.20
CA THR A 405 6.54 -9.58 -25.93
C THR A 405 5.57 -8.71 -25.14
N PHE A 406 4.50 -9.32 -24.64
CA PHE A 406 3.54 -8.73 -23.71
C PHE A 406 3.57 -9.54 -22.42
N ASN A 407 4.30 -9.02 -21.44
CA ASN A 407 4.47 -9.61 -20.11
C ASN A 407 4.25 -8.53 -19.03
N GLN A 408 4.40 -8.91 -17.76
CA GLN A 408 4.18 -8.03 -16.61
C GLN A 408 5.08 -6.77 -16.63
N ASP A 409 6.28 -6.87 -17.22
CA ASP A 409 7.26 -5.78 -17.31
C ASP A 409 6.94 -4.79 -18.45
N THR A 410 6.45 -5.30 -19.59
CA THR A 410 6.25 -4.54 -20.84
C THR A 410 4.84 -3.98 -21.00
N LEU A 411 3.81 -4.65 -20.45
CA LEU A 411 2.41 -4.23 -20.51
C LEU A 411 2.16 -2.81 -19.96
N PRO A 412 2.78 -2.38 -18.85
CA PRO A 412 2.70 -1.00 -18.39
C PRO A 412 3.06 0.02 -19.49
N GLY A 413 4.12 -0.23 -20.27
CA GLY A 413 4.54 0.64 -21.36
C GLY A 413 3.52 0.69 -22.50
N TRP A 414 3.02 -0.47 -22.95
CA TRP A 414 2.04 -0.53 -24.03
C TRP A 414 0.71 0.17 -23.69
N ILE A 415 0.21 -0.04 -22.48
CA ILE A 415 -1.04 0.58 -22.03
C ILE A 415 -0.89 2.08 -21.87
N MET A 416 0.23 2.54 -21.31
CA MET A 416 0.48 3.97 -21.19
C MET A 416 0.71 4.64 -22.54
N ALA A 417 1.36 3.97 -23.49
CA ALA A 417 1.47 4.47 -24.87
C ALA A 417 0.07 4.68 -25.49
N LEU A 418 -0.83 3.69 -25.36
CA LEU A 418 -2.21 3.83 -25.84
C LEU A 418 -2.97 4.96 -25.13
N ALA A 419 -2.82 5.07 -23.80
CA ALA A 419 -3.48 6.12 -23.02
C ALA A 419 -3.02 7.53 -23.44
N TRP A 420 -1.72 7.72 -23.70
CA TRP A 420 -1.18 8.98 -24.20
C TRP A 420 -1.60 9.29 -25.63
N PHE A 421 -1.77 8.27 -26.47
CA PHE A 421 -2.34 8.44 -27.80
C PHE A 421 -3.81 8.91 -27.75
N ILE A 422 -4.64 8.31 -26.90
CA ILE A 422 -6.03 8.73 -26.68
C ILE A 422 -6.06 10.16 -26.13
N TYR A 423 -5.22 10.47 -25.14
CA TYR A 423 -5.11 11.81 -24.59
C TYR A 423 -4.71 12.84 -25.65
N LEU A 424 -3.75 12.51 -26.53
CA LEU A 424 -3.33 13.36 -27.64
C LEU A 424 -4.50 13.70 -28.58
N LEU A 425 -5.34 12.71 -28.93
CA LEU A 425 -6.53 12.93 -29.75
C LEU A 425 -7.58 13.80 -29.05
N CYS A 426 -7.82 13.57 -27.76
CA CYS A 426 -8.71 14.40 -26.95
C CYS A 426 -8.20 15.84 -26.86
N LEU A 427 -6.91 16.02 -26.60
CA LEU A 427 -6.27 17.34 -26.51
C LEU A 427 -6.40 18.10 -27.83
N TRP A 428 -6.12 17.44 -28.95
CA TRP A 428 -6.23 18.06 -30.28
C TRP A 428 -7.65 18.52 -30.61
N THR A 429 -8.66 17.76 -30.20
CA THR A 429 -10.07 18.01 -30.59
C THR A 429 -10.80 18.96 -29.64
N THR A 430 -10.50 18.93 -28.35
CA THR A 430 -11.32 19.61 -27.32
C THR A 430 -10.59 20.71 -26.54
N PHE A 431 -9.26 20.78 -26.59
CA PHE A 431 -8.52 21.84 -25.89
C PHE A 431 -8.68 23.19 -26.61
N ARG A 432 -9.12 24.20 -25.86
CA ARG A 432 -9.24 25.57 -26.36
C ARG A 432 -8.20 26.47 -25.71
N GLU A 433 -7.36 27.10 -26.53
CA GLU A 433 -6.34 28.05 -26.07
C GLU A 433 -7.02 29.33 -25.54
N PRO A 434 -6.68 29.78 -24.32
CA PRO A 434 -7.24 31.01 -23.76
C PRO A 434 -6.71 32.25 -24.50
N PRO A 435 -7.53 33.30 -24.70
CA PRO A 435 -7.11 34.51 -25.38
C PRO A 435 -6.04 35.26 -24.55
N MET A 436 -4.86 35.44 -25.14
CA MET A 436 -3.76 36.24 -24.57
C MET A 436 -3.97 37.72 -24.92
N GLU A 437 -3.93 38.62 -23.93
CA GLU A 437 -3.94 40.06 -24.18
C GLU A 437 -2.59 40.52 -24.76
N GLU A 438 -2.60 41.06 -25.98
CA GLU A 438 -1.64 42.07 -26.46
C GLU A 438 -1.99 43.48 -25.91
N ILE A 439 -2.89 43.59 -24.94
CA ILE A 439 -3.52 44.84 -24.50
C ILE A 439 -2.91 45.31 -23.18
N GLU A 440 -1.72 45.89 -23.25
CA GLU A 440 -1.27 46.84 -22.20
C GLU A 440 -0.45 48.02 -22.77
N ASP A 441 0.01 47.96 -24.03
CA ASP A 441 0.82 49.03 -24.63
C ASP A 441 0.03 50.11 -25.41
N ALA A 442 -1.27 49.94 -25.66
CA ALA A 442 -2.00 50.81 -26.60
C ALA A 442 -2.99 51.84 -25.97
N LEU A 443 -3.32 51.77 -24.67
CA LEU A 443 -4.46 52.53 -24.12
C LEU A 443 -4.25 53.27 -22.78
N LEU A 444 -3.03 53.37 -22.25
CA LEU A 444 -2.76 54.19 -21.06
C LEU A 444 -1.93 55.43 -21.40
N PRO A 445 -2.37 56.65 -21.02
CA PRO A 445 -1.54 57.84 -21.16
C PRO A 445 -0.31 57.71 -20.26
N LYS A 446 0.88 57.96 -20.83
CA LYS A 446 2.17 58.00 -20.14
C LYS A 446 2.14 59.06 -19.03
N SER A 447 1.88 58.66 -17.78
CA SER A 447 2.12 59.50 -16.60
C SER A 447 2.92 58.73 -15.54
N ASN A 448 4.21 59.03 -15.48
CA ASN A 448 5.13 58.98 -14.33
C ASN A 448 4.99 57.86 -13.29
N SER A 449 4.85 56.61 -13.74
CA SER A 449 5.18 55.42 -12.94
C SER A 449 6.18 54.56 -13.70
N GLU A 450 7.39 55.10 -13.87
CA GLU A 450 8.59 54.34 -14.28
C GLU A 450 9.00 53.34 -13.20
N GLU A 451 8.17 52.31 -12.94
CA GLU A 451 8.57 51.09 -12.23
C GLU A 451 7.57 49.93 -12.42
N ILE A 452 6.87 49.85 -13.56
CA ILE A 452 6.06 48.68 -13.90
C ILE A 452 7.00 47.48 -14.11
N GLN A 453 6.81 46.46 -13.28
CA GLN A 453 7.83 45.51 -12.83
C GLN A 453 8.15 44.46 -13.91
N LYS A 454 9.44 44.32 -14.28
CA LYS A 454 9.90 43.36 -15.30
C LYS A 454 9.65 41.88 -14.87
N PRO A 455 9.23 41.00 -15.79
CA PRO A 455 9.02 39.58 -15.51
C PRO A 455 10.32 38.86 -15.11
N VAL A 456 10.22 37.87 -14.22
CA VAL A 456 11.38 37.16 -13.67
C VAL A 456 11.87 36.11 -14.68
N THR A 457 12.98 36.40 -15.35
CA THR A 457 13.59 35.54 -16.38
C THR A 457 14.86 34.83 -15.93
N SER A 458 15.37 35.11 -14.73
CA SER A 458 16.60 34.51 -14.18
C SER A 458 16.37 33.91 -12.79
N ILE A 459 17.00 32.75 -12.53
CA ILE A 459 16.99 32.03 -11.25
C ILE A 459 17.52 32.91 -10.10
N VAL A 460 18.53 33.74 -10.37
CA VAL A 460 19.15 34.60 -9.35
C VAL A 460 18.18 35.69 -8.91
N SER A 461 17.46 36.27 -9.86
CA SER A 461 16.42 37.26 -9.59
C SER A 461 15.25 36.63 -8.83
N ALA A 462 14.83 35.42 -9.22
CA ALA A 462 13.80 34.66 -8.52
C ALA A 462 14.18 34.39 -7.06
N TYR A 463 15.41 33.89 -6.82
CA TYR A 463 15.89 33.58 -5.48
C TYR A 463 15.99 34.81 -4.55
N LYS A 464 16.39 35.96 -5.09
CA LYS A 464 16.41 37.24 -4.34
C LYS A 464 15.03 37.72 -3.93
N LEU A 465 13.99 37.36 -4.68
CA LEU A 465 12.59 37.70 -4.40
C LEU A 465 11.95 36.76 -3.36
N LEU A 466 12.57 35.62 -3.04
CA LEU A 466 12.06 34.68 -2.03
C LEU A 466 12.31 35.20 -0.62
N THR A 467 11.22 35.44 0.12
CA THR A 467 11.31 35.75 1.55
C THR A 467 11.85 34.55 2.34
N PRO A 468 12.44 34.74 3.54
CA PRO A 468 12.90 33.64 4.38
C PRO A 468 11.83 32.58 4.63
N SER A 469 10.57 33.01 4.82
CA SER A 469 9.43 32.10 4.99
C SER A 469 9.20 31.21 3.78
N VAL A 470 9.25 31.74 2.55
CA VAL A 470 9.08 30.93 1.33
C VAL A 470 10.23 29.93 1.16
N LYS A 471 11.46 30.31 1.53
CA LYS A 471 12.62 29.40 1.46
C LYS A 471 12.47 28.20 2.41
N VAL A 472 12.11 28.45 3.66
CA VAL A 472 11.82 27.38 4.65
C VAL A 472 10.71 26.48 4.11
N GLN A 473 9.71 27.07 3.49
CA GLN A 473 8.55 26.35 3.02
C GLN A 473 8.81 25.46 1.79
N LEU A 474 9.65 25.93 0.86
CA LEU A 474 10.17 25.13 -0.24
C LEU A 474 11.09 24.01 0.26
N PHE A 475 11.85 24.24 1.34
CA PHE A 475 12.69 23.21 1.96
C PHE A 475 11.85 22.13 2.64
N ILE A 476 10.80 22.50 3.37
CA ILE A 476 9.84 21.53 3.93
C ILE A 476 9.21 20.72 2.79
N TYR A 477 8.82 21.38 1.69
CA TYR A 477 8.27 20.68 0.53
C TYR A 477 9.27 19.70 -0.09
N PHE A 478 10.53 20.08 -0.18
CA PHE A 478 11.61 19.22 -0.66
C PHE A 478 11.78 18.00 0.24
N MET A 479 11.93 18.17 1.55
CA MET A 479 12.11 17.06 2.50
C MET A 479 10.90 16.12 2.50
N LEU A 480 9.70 16.69 2.41
CA LEU A 480 8.47 15.93 2.28
C LEU A 480 8.46 15.05 1.03
N LYS A 481 8.79 15.61 -0.14
CA LYS A 481 8.83 14.85 -1.39
C LYS A 481 9.96 13.82 -1.43
N TYR A 482 11.07 14.11 -0.76
CA TYR A 482 12.17 13.17 -0.59
C TYR A 482 11.71 11.94 0.22
N ALA A 483 11.10 12.15 1.39
CA ALA A 483 10.62 11.06 2.23
C ALA A 483 9.54 10.21 1.55
N MET A 484 8.60 10.86 0.86
CA MET A 484 7.53 10.20 0.12
C MET A 484 8.08 9.35 -1.04
N GLU A 485 9.06 9.87 -1.79
CA GLU A 485 9.64 9.13 -2.91
C GLU A 485 10.46 7.93 -2.43
N ILE A 486 11.24 8.07 -1.34
CA ILE A 486 11.93 6.95 -0.72
C ILE A 486 10.95 5.84 -0.36
N LEU A 487 9.89 6.15 0.38
CA LEU A 487 8.91 5.16 0.82
C LEU A 487 8.30 4.38 -0.35
N LEU A 488 7.97 5.08 -1.45
CA LEU A 488 7.35 4.46 -2.62
C LEU A 488 8.36 3.63 -3.43
N ALA A 489 9.54 4.18 -3.71
CA ALA A 489 10.54 3.53 -4.55
C ALA A 489 11.28 2.39 -3.84
N GLU A 490 11.46 2.45 -2.52
CA GLU A 490 12.08 1.36 -1.76
C GLU A 490 11.12 0.20 -1.48
N SER A 491 9.80 0.43 -1.58
CA SER A 491 8.80 -0.54 -1.16
C SER A 491 8.90 -1.89 -1.85
N SER A 492 9.18 -1.93 -3.16
CA SER A 492 9.38 -3.21 -3.87
C SER A 492 10.61 -3.94 -3.33
N VAL A 493 11.75 -3.25 -3.28
CA VAL A 493 13.02 -3.81 -2.80
C VAL A 493 12.94 -4.30 -1.35
N VAL A 494 12.40 -3.49 -0.44
CA VAL A 494 12.34 -3.80 1.00
C VAL A 494 11.36 -4.94 1.26
N THR A 495 10.17 -4.92 0.65
CA THR A 495 9.16 -5.95 0.92
C THR A 495 9.49 -7.28 0.26
N THR A 496 10.12 -7.28 -0.93
CA THR A 496 10.65 -8.49 -1.55
C THR A 496 11.84 -9.04 -0.77
N TYR A 497 12.69 -8.18 -0.18
CA TYR A 497 13.85 -8.62 0.61
C TYR A 497 13.49 -9.14 2.01
N TYR A 498 12.69 -8.41 2.79
CA TYR A 498 12.37 -8.74 4.19
C TYR A 498 11.13 -9.64 4.34
N PHE A 499 10.15 -9.54 3.44
CA PHE A 499 8.87 -10.23 3.57
C PHE A 499 8.55 -11.17 2.41
N ILE A 500 9.44 -11.26 1.41
CA ILE A 500 9.30 -12.12 0.22
C ILE A 500 7.97 -11.86 -0.50
N TRP A 501 7.58 -10.58 -0.58
CA TRP A 501 6.37 -10.20 -1.29
C TRP A 501 6.53 -10.38 -2.79
N SER A 502 5.51 -10.97 -3.41
CA SER A 502 5.37 -10.97 -4.87
C SER A 502 5.08 -9.56 -5.39
N THR A 503 5.42 -9.31 -6.65
CA THR A 503 5.10 -8.07 -7.39
C THR A 503 3.61 -7.68 -7.24
N SER A 504 2.70 -8.66 -7.19
CA SER A 504 1.27 -8.44 -6.97
C SER A 504 0.98 -7.86 -5.58
N ASN A 505 1.60 -8.42 -4.53
CA ASN A 505 1.40 -7.97 -3.15
C ASN A 505 1.95 -6.54 -2.95
N VAL A 506 3.12 -6.24 -3.54
CA VAL A 506 3.69 -4.89 -3.57
C VAL A 506 2.74 -3.91 -4.26
N ALA A 507 2.21 -4.29 -5.43
CA ALA A 507 1.28 -3.47 -6.19
C ALA A 507 -0.02 -3.18 -5.41
N VAL A 508 -0.58 -4.18 -4.73
CA VAL A 508 -1.77 -4.03 -3.87
C VAL A 508 -1.48 -3.11 -2.69
N PHE A 509 -0.35 -3.29 -2.02
CA PHE A 509 0.07 -2.43 -0.91
C PHE A 509 0.18 -0.96 -1.33
N LEU A 510 0.87 -0.68 -2.44
CA LEU A 510 1.03 0.68 -2.96
C LEU A 510 -0.31 1.28 -3.43
N ALA A 511 -1.18 0.48 -4.04
CA ALA A 511 -2.53 0.90 -4.41
C ALA A 511 -3.37 1.29 -3.18
N CYS A 512 -3.35 0.45 -2.13
CA CYS A 512 -4.02 0.74 -0.86
C CYS A 512 -3.48 2.01 -0.20
N LEU A 513 -2.15 2.17 -0.17
CA LEU A 513 -1.48 3.36 0.34
C LEU A 513 -1.96 4.62 -0.41
N GLY A 514 -1.98 4.59 -1.73
CA GLY A 514 -2.45 5.72 -2.56
C GLY A 514 -3.95 6.01 -2.44
N LEU A 515 -4.81 5.01 -2.21
CA LEU A 515 -6.24 5.22 -2.01
C LEU A 515 -6.55 5.99 -0.72
N THR A 516 -5.66 5.96 0.28
CA THR A 516 -5.83 6.73 1.52
C THR A 516 -5.84 8.24 1.30
N VAL A 517 -5.35 8.75 0.16
CA VAL A 517 -5.28 10.19 -0.11
C VAL A 517 -6.67 10.84 -0.23
N LEU A 518 -7.67 10.11 -0.73
CA LEU A 518 -9.03 10.62 -0.88
C LEU A 518 -9.69 10.98 0.47
N PRO A 519 -9.83 10.04 1.43
CA PRO A 519 -10.45 10.37 2.72
C PRO A 519 -9.64 11.40 3.50
N VAL A 520 -8.30 11.37 3.38
CA VAL A 520 -7.41 12.35 4.05
C VAL A 520 -7.66 13.76 3.53
N ASN A 521 -7.70 13.96 2.22
CA ASN A 521 -7.98 15.29 1.64
C ASN A 521 -9.36 15.82 2.02
N ILE A 522 -10.38 14.96 2.10
CA ILE A 522 -11.71 15.34 2.56
C ILE A 522 -11.66 15.77 4.04
N LEU A 523 -11.00 14.99 4.90
CA LEU A 523 -10.88 15.27 6.34
C LEU A 523 -10.14 16.59 6.59
N VAL A 524 -9.04 16.83 5.87
CA VAL A 524 -8.24 18.05 6.00
C VAL A 524 -9.02 19.27 5.55
N GLY A 525 -9.65 19.20 4.38
CA GLY A 525 -10.36 20.33 3.76
C GLY A 525 -11.68 20.69 4.43
N SER A 526 -12.35 19.76 5.12
CA SER A 526 -13.66 19.98 5.75
C SER A 526 -13.60 20.16 7.27
N TYR A 527 -12.69 19.45 7.94
CA TYR A 527 -12.70 19.34 9.40
C TYR A 527 -11.48 20.03 10.04
N LEU A 528 -10.26 19.62 9.66
CA LEU A 528 -9.03 20.13 10.29
C LEU A 528 -8.81 21.62 10.02
N SER A 529 -9.07 22.10 8.81
CA SER A 529 -8.89 23.52 8.45
C SER A 529 -9.85 24.46 9.19
N ASN A 530 -10.96 23.94 9.73
CA ASN A 530 -11.97 24.73 10.43
C ASN A 530 -11.73 24.77 11.95
N ILE A 531 -10.98 23.80 12.49
CA ILE A 531 -10.75 23.63 13.93
C ILE A 531 -9.36 24.13 14.34
N PHE A 532 -8.33 23.90 13.52
CA PHE A 532 -6.94 24.18 13.86
C PHE A 532 -6.31 25.24 12.95
N GLU A 533 -5.33 25.98 13.48
CA GLU A 533 -4.55 26.92 12.67
C GLU A 533 -3.59 26.16 11.74
N GLU A 534 -3.40 26.65 10.50
CA GLU A 534 -2.56 26.01 9.47
C GLU A 534 -1.13 25.71 9.95
N ARG A 535 -0.56 26.54 10.84
CA ARG A 535 0.77 26.31 11.43
C ARG A 535 0.81 25.14 12.40
N GLN A 536 -0.26 24.91 13.16
CA GLN A 536 -0.34 23.78 14.10
C GLN A 536 -0.49 22.47 13.33
N VAL A 537 -1.29 22.45 12.27
CA VAL A 537 -1.45 21.28 11.40
C VAL A 537 -0.13 20.96 10.69
N LEU A 538 0.60 21.98 10.23
CA LEU A 538 1.93 21.80 9.63
C LEU A 538 2.92 21.13 10.61
N LEU A 539 3.05 21.65 11.83
CA LEU A 539 3.93 21.07 12.85
C LEU A 539 3.52 19.65 13.25
N ALA A 540 2.23 19.41 13.46
CA ALA A 540 1.73 18.08 13.82
C ALA A 540 1.99 17.04 12.72
N SER A 541 1.84 17.44 11.45
CA SER A 541 2.10 16.56 10.31
C SER A 541 3.59 16.25 10.17
N GLU A 542 4.49 17.22 10.41
CA GLU A 542 5.93 16.97 10.45
C GLU A 542 6.33 15.97 11.55
N ILE A 543 5.75 16.11 12.75
CA ILE A 543 5.99 15.16 13.86
C ILE A 543 5.52 13.75 13.48
N LEU A 544 4.35 13.62 12.86
CA LEU A 544 3.80 12.34 12.43
C LEU A 544 4.63 11.69 11.30
N VAL A 545 5.14 12.48 10.34
CA VAL A 545 6.08 11.97 9.32
C VAL A 545 7.33 11.42 9.98
N CYS A 546 7.93 12.16 10.93
CA CYS A 546 9.08 11.69 11.69
C CYS A 546 8.78 10.41 12.48
N LEU A 547 7.62 10.33 13.14
CA LEU A 547 7.20 9.13 13.86
C LEU A 547 7.05 7.93 12.92
N GLY A 548 6.42 8.12 11.76
CA GLY A 548 6.27 7.07 10.75
C GLY A 548 7.62 6.56 10.24
N ILE A 549 8.58 7.45 9.96
CA ILE A 549 9.95 7.07 9.57
C ILE A 549 10.67 6.33 10.70
N VAL A 550 10.52 6.74 11.96
CA VAL A 550 11.14 6.02 13.08
C VAL A 550 10.58 4.60 13.22
N LEU A 551 9.28 4.43 13.01
CA LEU A 551 8.61 3.12 13.06
C LEU A 551 8.97 2.21 11.89
N SER A 552 9.44 2.75 10.76
CA SER A 552 9.85 1.94 9.61
C SER A 552 11.19 1.23 9.83
N PHE A 553 12.02 1.72 10.76
CA PHE A 553 13.24 1.04 11.17
C PHE A 553 12.94 -0.21 12.00
N HIS A 554 13.90 -1.14 12.00
CA HIS A 554 13.87 -2.40 12.73
C HIS A 554 14.04 -2.19 14.26
N VAL A 555 13.15 -1.41 14.88
CA VAL A 555 13.21 -1.03 16.30
C VAL A 555 12.56 -2.09 17.21
N VAL A 556 11.56 -2.84 16.71
CA VAL A 556 10.88 -3.93 17.41
C VAL A 556 11.27 -5.25 16.75
N ILE A 557 11.73 -6.22 17.53
CA ILE A 557 12.09 -7.56 17.07
C ILE A 557 10.94 -8.52 17.45
N PRO A 558 10.38 -9.30 16.51
CA PRO A 558 10.71 -9.36 15.08
C PRO A 558 10.11 -8.22 14.26
N TYR A 559 10.82 -7.78 13.21
CA TYR A 559 10.31 -6.79 12.26
C TYR A 559 9.18 -7.39 11.44
N SER A 560 7.99 -6.89 11.69
CA SER A 560 6.76 -7.52 11.25
C SER A 560 6.12 -6.75 10.10
N VAL A 561 5.41 -7.47 9.23
CA VAL A 561 4.60 -6.86 8.16
C VAL A 561 3.66 -5.76 8.69
N PRO A 562 2.93 -5.94 9.81
CA PRO A 562 2.08 -4.88 10.38
C PRO A 562 2.87 -3.63 10.77
N GLN A 563 4.09 -3.77 11.32
CA GLN A 563 4.93 -2.63 11.65
C GLN A 563 5.27 -1.83 10.39
N TYR A 564 5.77 -2.50 9.34
CA TYR A 564 6.12 -1.84 8.08
C TYR A 564 4.90 -1.14 7.46
N VAL A 565 3.78 -1.86 7.32
CA VAL A 565 2.55 -1.31 6.72
C VAL A 565 2.01 -0.12 7.52
N CYS A 566 1.97 -0.20 8.86
CA CYS A 566 1.55 0.91 9.70
C CYS A 566 2.50 2.11 9.61
N SER A 567 3.82 1.87 9.59
CA SER A 567 4.82 2.92 9.46
C SER A 567 4.69 3.66 8.12
N ALA A 568 4.49 2.91 7.03
CA ALA A 568 4.28 3.45 5.70
C ALA A 568 2.99 4.26 5.61
N LEU A 569 1.89 3.74 6.18
CA LEU A 569 0.60 4.41 6.20
C LEU A 569 0.66 5.74 6.97
N ILE A 570 1.27 5.76 8.16
CA ILE A 570 1.44 6.97 8.97
C ILE A 570 2.29 7.99 8.21
N THR A 571 3.43 7.57 7.67
CA THR A 571 4.35 8.44 6.90
C THR A 571 3.64 9.05 5.71
N PHE A 572 2.95 8.23 4.91
CA PHE A 572 2.29 8.65 3.68
C PHE A 572 1.09 9.57 3.93
N VAL A 573 0.22 9.22 4.88
CA VAL A 573 -0.94 10.05 5.24
C VAL A 573 -0.49 11.40 5.79
N ALA A 574 0.47 11.40 6.72
CA ALA A 574 0.98 12.65 7.29
C ALA A 574 1.69 13.52 6.23
N ALA A 575 2.40 12.89 5.30
CA ALA A 575 3.03 13.55 4.17
C ALA A 575 2.00 14.26 3.25
N GLU A 576 0.89 13.60 2.93
CA GLU A 576 -0.18 14.16 2.09
C GLU A 576 -0.90 15.34 2.78
N VAL A 577 -1.17 15.24 4.08
CA VAL A 577 -1.69 16.36 4.87
C VAL A 577 -0.72 17.54 4.82
N LEU A 578 0.57 17.26 5.03
CA LEU A 578 1.63 18.27 5.01
C LEU A 578 1.73 18.94 3.64
N GLU A 579 1.63 18.20 2.53
CA GLU A 579 1.64 18.77 1.17
C GLU A 579 0.48 19.76 0.98
N GLY A 580 -0.75 19.36 1.35
CA GLY A 580 -1.93 20.20 1.21
C GLY A 580 -1.82 21.52 1.97
N VAL A 581 -1.41 21.45 3.25
CA VAL A 581 -1.22 22.64 4.09
C VAL A 581 -0.07 23.50 3.58
N ASN A 582 1.03 22.86 3.18
CA ASN A 582 2.23 23.54 2.70
C ASN A 582 1.95 24.32 1.40
N LEU A 583 1.27 23.71 0.42
CA LEU A 583 0.91 24.39 -0.83
C LEU A 583 -0.05 25.57 -0.62
N ASN A 584 -1.03 25.42 0.26
CA ASN A 584 -1.96 26.51 0.59
C ASN A 584 -1.21 27.70 1.23
N LEU A 585 -0.35 27.46 2.20
CA LEU A 585 0.49 28.51 2.80
C LEU A 585 1.46 29.12 1.76
N LEU A 586 2.12 28.32 0.92
CA LEU A 586 3.03 28.79 -0.13
C LEU A 586 2.33 29.74 -1.11
N SER A 587 1.07 29.42 -1.46
CA SER A 587 0.24 30.26 -2.33
C SER A 587 -0.09 31.64 -1.73
N ARG A 588 -0.08 31.77 -0.40
CA ARG A 588 -0.37 33.03 0.32
C ARG A 588 0.87 33.88 0.57
N VAL A 589 2.04 33.24 0.68
CA VAL A 589 3.30 33.91 1.04
C VAL A 589 4.15 34.23 -0.21
N MET A 590 3.92 33.56 -1.34
CA MET A 590 4.60 33.89 -2.60
C MET A 590 4.22 35.28 -3.12
N SER A 591 5.24 36.03 -3.55
CA SER A 591 5.07 37.37 -4.14
C SER A 591 4.30 37.30 -5.46
N SER A 592 3.42 38.29 -5.70
CA SER A 592 2.76 38.49 -7.00
C SER A 592 3.76 38.66 -8.15
N ARG A 593 5.00 39.13 -7.88
CA ARG A 593 6.08 39.20 -8.87
C ARG A 593 6.50 37.83 -9.43
N LEU A 594 6.34 36.77 -8.65
CA LEU A 594 6.60 35.39 -9.06
C LEU A 594 5.40 34.77 -9.79
N SER A 595 4.34 35.53 -10.10
CA SER A 595 3.24 35.04 -10.93
C SER A 595 3.54 35.08 -12.44
N LYS A 596 4.43 35.98 -12.89
CA LYS A 596 4.76 36.19 -14.32
C LYS A 596 6.24 35.91 -14.61
N GLY A 597 6.51 35.30 -15.77
CA GLY A 597 7.87 34.98 -16.26
C GLY A 597 8.21 33.49 -16.22
N THR A 598 9.42 33.15 -16.68
CA THR A 598 9.91 31.76 -16.76
C THR A 598 10.09 31.14 -15.38
N TYR A 599 10.64 31.89 -14.41
CA TYR A 599 10.86 31.42 -13.04
C TYR A 599 9.72 31.85 -12.11
N ASN A 600 8.50 31.45 -12.48
CA ASN A 600 7.32 31.70 -11.67
C ASN A 600 7.21 30.70 -10.48
N GLY A 601 6.29 30.98 -9.57
CA GLY A 601 6.04 30.16 -8.37
C GLY A 601 5.61 28.72 -8.68
N GLY A 602 4.92 28.51 -9.80
CA GLY A 602 4.55 27.19 -10.29
C GLY A 602 5.76 26.33 -10.67
N LEU A 603 6.73 26.93 -11.37
CA LEU A 603 8.01 26.29 -11.67
C LEU A 603 8.79 25.98 -10.40
N LEU A 604 8.96 26.96 -9.49
CA LEU A 604 9.73 26.76 -8.25
C LEU A 604 9.19 25.62 -7.38
N SER A 605 7.87 25.50 -7.24
CA SER A 605 7.25 24.39 -6.51
C SER A 605 7.43 23.05 -7.24
N THR A 606 7.37 23.04 -8.58
CA THR A 606 7.59 21.84 -9.38
C THR A 606 9.04 21.37 -9.28
N GLU A 607 10.01 22.29 -9.40
CA GLU A 607 11.44 22.00 -9.29
C GLU A 607 11.81 21.48 -7.91
N ALA A 608 11.32 22.12 -6.84
CA ALA A 608 11.61 21.67 -5.47
C ALA A 608 11.18 20.21 -5.25
N GLY A 609 9.98 19.83 -5.73
CA GLY A 609 9.50 18.46 -5.64
C GLY A 609 10.26 17.50 -6.58
N THR A 610 10.60 17.94 -7.79
CA THR A 610 11.30 17.09 -8.78
C THR A 610 12.74 16.80 -8.34
N LEU A 611 13.45 17.82 -7.85
CA LEU A 611 14.80 17.66 -7.30
C LEU A 611 14.79 16.70 -6.11
N ALA A 612 13.81 16.82 -5.22
CA ALA A 612 13.68 15.90 -4.08
C ALA A 612 13.60 14.42 -4.51
N ARG A 613 12.85 14.13 -5.58
CA ARG A 613 12.78 12.78 -6.16
C ARG A 613 14.10 12.32 -6.75
N VAL A 614 14.76 13.18 -7.53
CA VAL A 614 16.10 12.87 -8.07
C VAL A 614 17.07 12.50 -6.96
N PHE A 615 17.08 13.25 -5.86
CA PHE A 615 17.91 12.94 -4.71
C PHE A 615 17.50 11.62 -4.04
N ALA A 616 16.21 11.37 -3.83
CA ALA A 616 15.71 10.12 -3.25
C ALA A 616 16.09 8.89 -4.09
N ASP A 617 15.81 8.92 -5.39
CA ASP A 617 16.10 7.82 -6.32
C ASP A 617 17.61 7.57 -6.46
N SER A 618 18.40 8.65 -6.41
CA SER A 618 19.87 8.56 -6.36
C SER A 618 20.34 7.93 -5.05
N THR A 619 19.73 8.28 -3.91
CA THR A 619 20.01 7.66 -2.62
C THR A 619 19.74 6.15 -2.66
N ILE A 620 18.63 5.70 -3.25
CA ILE A 620 18.29 4.28 -3.39
C ILE A 620 19.31 3.55 -4.27
N THR A 621 19.69 4.15 -5.41
CA THR A 621 20.67 3.56 -6.33
C THR A 621 22.06 3.46 -5.70
N LEU A 622 22.51 4.52 -5.02
CA LEU A 622 23.77 4.55 -4.28
C LEU A 622 23.75 3.58 -3.10
N ALA A 623 22.60 3.49 -2.42
CA ALA A 623 22.39 2.54 -1.36
C ALA A 623 22.61 1.11 -1.88
N GLY A 624 21.95 0.78 -2.99
CA GLY A 624 22.11 -0.51 -3.61
C GLY A 624 23.53 -0.82 -4.11
N TYR A 625 24.31 0.17 -4.55
CA TYR A 625 25.71 -0.02 -4.95
C TYR A 625 26.63 -0.39 -3.77
N TRP A 626 26.36 0.15 -2.58
CA TRP A 626 27.10 -0.23 -1.36
C TRP A 626 26.69 -1.61 -0.82
N GLY A 627 25.57 -2.16 -1.29
CA GLY A 627 25.01 -3.43 -0.83
C GLY A 627 24.16 -3.22 0.43
N MET A 628 22.93 -3.72 0.40
CA MET A 628 21.94 -3.56 1.48
C MET A 628 22.51 -4.00 2.84
N SER A 629 23.28 -5.08 2.86
CA SER A 629 23.95 -5.63 4.05
C SER A 629 25.12 -4.79 4.58
N ARG A 630 25.66 -3.81 3.83
CA ARG A 630 26.71 -2.91 4.34
C ARG A 630 26.17 -1.57 4.80
N LEU A 631 25.08 -1.10 4.20
CA LEU A 631 24.42 0.15 4.60
C LEU A 631 23.72 0.06 5.93
N LEU A 632 22.93 -1.00 6.10
CA LEU A 632 22.34 -1.32 7.37
C LEU A 632 23.47 -1.31 8.44
N ASN A 633 24.61 -1.97 8.16
CA ASN A 633 25.73 -2.08 9.10
C ASN A 633 26.37 -0.72 9.42
N SER A 634 26.41 0.20 8.45
CA SER A 634 27.03 1.52 8.58
C SER A 634 26.16 2.54 9.33
N PHE A 635 24.83 2.36 9.34
CA PHE A 635 23.89 3.20 10.10
C PHE A 635 23.60 2.66 11.51
N GLY A 636 24.33 1.64 11.97
CA GLY A 636 24.07 0.97 13.25
C GLY A 636 22.74 0.20 13.29
N ILE A 637 22.08 0.07 12.14
CA ILE A 637 20.93 -0.81 11.94
C ILE A 637 21.53 -2.11 11.48
N SER A 638 22.02 -2.95 12.40
CA SER A 638 22.59 -4.24 11.99
C SER A 638 21.64 -4.91 10.98
N PRO A 639 22.02 -5.09 9.69
CA PRO A 639 21.60 -6.28 8.99
C PRO A 639 22.18 -7.39 9.84
N ILE A 640 21.71 -8.59 9.62
CA ILE A 640 22.40 -9.73 10.18
C ILE A 640 23.82 -9.75 9.54
N SER A 641 24.78 -9.00 10.09
CA SER A 641 26.01 -9.62 10.50
C SER A 641 25.53 -10.60 11.55
N MET A 642 25.27 -11.83 11.09
CA MET A 642 26.03 -12.89 11.69
C MET A 642 27.47 -12.40 11.65
N ALA A 643 27.86 -11.73 12.74
CA ALA A 643 29.19 -11.91 13.23
C ALA A 643 29.45 -13.39 13.03
N SER A 644 30.52 -13.67 12.30
CA SER A 644 31.14 -14.97 12.21
C SER A 644 31.50 -15.45 13.62
N ASN A 645 30.49 -15.76 14.42
CA ASN A 645 30.49 -16.71 15.51
C ASN A 645 29.96 -18.00 14.90
N ASN A 646 30.63 -18.49 13.86
CA ASN A 646 30.57 -19.89 13.43
C ASN A 646 31.23 -20.81 14.47
N GLN A 647 31.16 -20.49 15.76
CA GLN A 647 31.79 -21.26 16.81
C GLN A 647 30.83 -21.96 17.77
N ASP A 648 29.51 -21.69 17.77
CA ASP A 648 28.64 -22.31 18.79
C ASP A 648 27.20 -22.68 18.33
N LEU A 649 26.94 -22.89 17.03
CA LEU A 649 25.73 -23.62 16.60
C LEU A 649 26.15 -25.05 16.25
N PRO A 650 25.73 -26.09 17.00
CA PRO A 650 26.02 -27.46 16.63
C PRO A 650 25.42 -27.73 15.24
N GLU A 651 26.27 -28.14 14.29
CA GLU A 651 25.81 -28.49 12.94
C GLU A 651 24.80 -29.64 13.05
N ALA A 652 23.56 -29.37 12.62
CA ALA A 652 22.47 -30.34 12.70
C ALA A 652 22.73 -31.55 11.79
N THR A 653 22.30 -32.72 12.26
CA THR A 653 22.47 -34.04 11.61
C THR A 653 21.11 -34.74 11.55
N VAL A 654 21.02 -35.89 10.89
CA VAL A 654 19.77 -36.70 10.88
C VAL A 654 19.62 -37.59 12.13
N GLN A 655 20.42 -37.36 13.17
CA GLN A 655 20.48 -38.19 14.37
C GLN A 655 19.12 -38.28 15.09
N ASN A 656 18.36 -37.18 15.11
CA ASN A 656 17.00 -37.13 15.63
C ASN A 656 16.06 -38.17 14.99
N VAL A 657 16.19 -38.40 13.67
CA VAL A 657 15.38 -39.39 12.94
C VAL A 657 15.78 -40.81 13.34
N LEU A 658 17.06 -41.03 13.63
CA LEU A 658 17.58 -42.35 14.04
C LEU A 658 17.21 -42.69 15.49
N GLU A 659 17.19 -41.68 16.37
CA GLU A 659 16.90 -41.81 17.80
C GLU A 659 15.41 -42.00 18.10
N GLN A 660 14.53 -41.46 17.25
CA GLN A 660 13.08 -41.61 17.42
C GLN A 660 12.65 -43.02 17.03
N ASP A 661 12.45 -43.89 18.02
CA ASP A 661 12.06 -45.31 17.85
C ASP A 661 10.57 -45.51 17.51
N THR A 662 9.74 -44.48 17.68
CA THR A 662 8.31 -44.50 17.34
C THR A 662 8.05 -44.38 15.84
N LEU A 663 9.00 -43.83 15.06
CA LEU A 663 8.82 -43.65 13.62
C LEU A 663 8.61 -44.99 12.92
N LYS A 664 7.53 -45.06 12.14
CA LYS A 664 7.18 -46.18 11.27
C LYS A 664 7.34 -45.81 9.79
N TRP A 665 7.10 -44.55 9.43
CA TRP A 665 7.12 -44.07 8.05
C TRP A 665 8.12 -42.92 7.91
N VAL A 666 9.14 -43.10 7.07
CA VAL A 666 10.13 -42.06 6.79
C VAL A 666 10.14 -41.79 5.29
N PHE A 667 9.57 -40.66 4.89
CA PHE A 667 9.53 -40.26 3.49
C PHE A 667 10.77 -39.46 3.13
N VAL A 668 11.39 -39.76 1.98
CA VAL A 668 12.51 -39.01 1.44
C VAL A 668 12.11 -38.44 0.09
N GLY A 669 12.14 -37.12 -0.05
CA GLY A 669 11.64 -36.46 -1.25
C GLY A 669 12.31 -35.14 -1.58
N GLY A 670 12.16 -34.71 -2.82
CA GLY A 670 12.84 -33.54 -3.37
C GLY A 670 12.77 -33.50 -4.89
N LYS A 671 13.42 -32.50 -5.48
CA LYS A 671 13.44 -32.35 -6.95
C LYS A 671 14.18 -33.51 -7.63
N GLY A 672 13.94 -33.74 -8.93
CA GLY A 672 14.77 -34.64 -9.75
C GLY A 672 16.24 -34.18 -9.78
N GLY A 673 17.19 -35.11 -9.62
CA GLY A 673 18.64 -34.85 -9.77
C GLY A 673 19.41 -34.41 -8.50
N VAL A 674 18.80 -34.43 -7.32
CA VAL A 674 19.43 -33.97 -6.06
C VAL A 674 20.07 -35.08 -5.20
N GLY A 675 19.97 -36.34 -5.63
CA GLY A 675 20.53 -37.50 -4.91
C GLY A 675 19.59 -38.18 -3.90
N LYS A 676 18.27 -38.09 -4.10
CA LYS A 676 17.24 -38.67 -3.22
C LYS A 676 17.47 -40.16 -2.92
N THR A 677 17.65 -40.97 -3.97
CA THR A 677 17.82 -42.42 -3.83
C THR A 677 19.08 -42.80 -3.06
N THR A 678 20.16 -42.03 -3.22
CA THR A 678 21.37 -42.18 -2.40
C THR A 678 21.09 -41.86 -0.94
N CYS A 679 20.39 -40.75 -0.66
CA CYS A 679 20.01 -40.36 0.70
C CYS A 679 19.04 -41.36 1.36
N SER A 680 18.05 -41.87 0.65
CA SER A 680 17.10 -42.87 1.16
C SER A 680 17.78 -44.22 1.41
N SER A 681 18.69 -44.64 0.52
CA SER A 681 19.53 -45.83 0.72
C SER A 681 20.37 -45.72 1.99
N ILE A 682 21.03 -44.58 2.19
CA ILE A 682 21.87 -44.33 3.38
C ILE A 682 21.04 -44.27 4.65
N LEU A 683 19.88 -43.59 4.61
CA LEU A 683 18.99 -43.53 5.77
C LEU A 683 18.49 -44.92 6.16
N GLY A 684 18.18 -45.79 5.20
CA GLY A 684 17.85 -47.20 5.46
C GLY A 684 19.02 -47.99 6.06
N ILE A 685 20.25 -47.78 5.57
CA ILE A 685 21.46 -48.38 6.14
C ILE A 685 21.65 -47.94 7.60
N LEU A 686 21.52 -46.64 7.89
CA LEU A 686 21.66 -46.11 9.25
C LEU A 686 20.55 -46.65 10.16
N LEU A 687 19.29 -46.61 9.74
CA LEU A 687 18.17 -47.15 10.50
C LEU A 687 18.32 -48.66 10.76
N SER A 688 18.93 -49.43 9.88
CA SER A 688 19.17 -50.87 10.09
C SER A 688 20.08 -51.17 11.29
N GLN A 689 20.85 -50.18 11.76
CA GLN A 689 21.68 -50.31 12.95
C GLN A 689 20.89 -50.10 14.26
N PHE A 690 19.81 -49.33 14.20
CA PHE A 690 18.99 -48.96 15.37
C PHE A 690 17.65 -49.73 15.43
N ARG A 691 17.19 -50.29 14.31
CA ARG A 691 15.87 -50.91 14.17
C ARG A 691 15.95 -52.40 13.88
N SER A 692 14.92 -53.15 14.31
CA SER A 692 14.88 -54.62 14.19
C SER A 692 14.69 -55.08 12.74
N SER A 693 13.91 -54.35 11.94
CA SER A 693 13.64 -54.66 10.53
C SER A 693 13.31 -53.39 9.74
N VAL A 694 14.04 -53.15 8.64
CA VAL A 694 13.92 -51.93 7.81
C VAL A 694 13.57 -52.32 6.38
N LEU A 695 12.59 -51.64 5.79
CA LEU A 695 12.23 -51.79 4.38
C LEU A 695 12.40 -50.46 3.64
N ILE A 696 13.14 -50.48 2.53
CA ILE A 696 13.21 -49.36 1.59
C ILE A 696 12.27 -49.66 0.42
N ILE A 697 11.39 -48.71 0.10
CA ILE A 697 10.47 -48.82 -1.02
C ILE A 697 10.73 -47.68 -1.97
N SER A 698 11.12 -47.97 -3.20
CA SER A 698 11.21 -46.95 -4.25
C SER A 698 9.97 -46.96 -5.13
N THR A 699 9.43 -45.75 -5.30
CA THR A 699 8.33 -45.42 -6.23
C THR A 699 8.82 -44.68 -7.46
N ASP A 700 10.14 -44.51 -7.61
CA ASP A 700 10.76 -43.87 -8.76
C ASP A 700 10.80 -44.85 -9.94
N PRO A 701 10.17 -44.53 -11.08
CA PRO A 701 10.15 -45.40 -12.26
C PRO A 701 11.54 -45.63 -12.89
N ALA A 702 12.56 -44.87 -12.48
CA ALA A 702 13.92 -45.00 -13.02
C ALA A 702 14.72 -46.20 -12.45
N HIS A 703 14.17 -47.01 -11.53
CA HIS A 703 14.87 -48.16 -10.91
C HIS A 703 16.23 -47.81 -10.26
N ASN A 704 16.34 -46.58 -9.73
CA ASN A 704 17.60 -46.04 -9.19
C ASN A 704 18.11 -46.79 -7.95
N LEU A 705 17.24 -47.51 -7.22
CA LEU A 705 17.60 -48.21 -5.98
C LEU A 705 18.47 -49.44 -6.28
N SER A 706 18.16 -50.14 -7.37
CA SER A 706 18.94 -51.27 -7.87
C SER A 706 20.36 -50.87 -8.26
N ASP A 707 20.51 -49.69 -8.89
CA ASP A 707 21.81 -49.14 -9.26
C ASP A 707 22.61 -48.67 -8.03
N ALA A 708 21.95 -48.04 -7.05
CA ALA A 708 22.58 -47.58 -5.82
C ALA A 708 23.21 -48.74 -5.02
N PHE A 709 22.49 -49.85 -4.87
CA PHE A 709 22.99 -51.04 -4.16
C PHE A 709 23.78 -52.02 -5.04
N GLN A 710 23.80 -51.81 -6.36
CA GLN A 710 24.31 -52.76 -7.36
C GLN A 710 23.69 -54.17 -7.22
N GLN A 711 22.39 -54.19 -6.90
CA GLN A 711 21.60 -55.39 -6.68
C GLN A 711 20.21 -55.18 -7.27
N ARG A 712 19.72 -56.10 -8.09
CA ARG A 712 18.40 -55.96 -8.72
C ARG A 712 17.29 -56.22 -7.70
N PHE A 713 16.38 -55.26 -7.55
CA PHE A 713 15.17 -55.40 -6.74
C PHE A 713 13.93 -55.60 -7.62
N THR A 714 12.85 -56.11 -7.03
CA THR A 714 11.57 -56.35 -7.70
C THR A 714 10.42 -55.87 -6.83
N LYS A 715 9.17 -56.15 -7.25
CA LYS A 715 7.96 -55.83 -6.48
C LYS A 715 7.84 -56.61 -5.16
N SER A 716 8.71 -57.59 -4.89
CA SER A 716 8.76 -58.30 -3.60
C SER A 716 9.93 -57.83 -2.74
N PRO A 717 9.74 -57.67 -1.40
CA PRO A 717 10.83 -57.33 -0.48
C PRO A 717 11.97 -58.33 -0.57
N THR A 718 13.15 -57.84 -0.91
CA THR A 718 14.36 -58.65 -1.07
C THR A 718 15.43 -58.15 -0.10
N LEU A 719 16.13 -59.07 0.56
CA LEU A 719 17.20 -58.73 1.49
C LEU A 719 18.37 -58.07 0.75
N VAL A 720 18.85 -56.95 1.27
CA VAL A 720 20.01 -56.24 0.72
C VAL A 720 21.30 -56.98 1.10
N ASN A 721 22.17 -57.20 0.12
CA ASN A 721 23.44 -57.89 0.31
C ASN A 721 24.29 -57.18 1.39
N GLY A 722 24.80 -57.95 2.36
CA GLY A 722 25.62 -57.42 3.45
C GLY A 722 24.83 -56.91 4.67
N PHE A 723 23.52 -57.15 4.72
CA PHE A 723 22.65 -56.87 5.86
C PHE A 723 21.80 -58.09 6.23
N SER A 724 21.38 -58.18 7.49
CA SER A 724 20.49 -59.25 7.99
C SER A 724 19.04 -58.79 8.15
N ASN A 725 18.81 -57.48 8.21
CA ASN A 725 17.53 -56.86 8.57
C ASN A 725 17.12 -55.69 7.66
N LEU A 726 17.87 -55.39 6.59
CA LEU A 726 17.55 -54.37 5.61
C LEU A 726 17.01 -55.00 4.32
N TYR A 727 15.81 -54.62 3.94
CA TYR A 727 15.11 -55.11 2.75
C TYR A 727 14.84 -53.94 1.81
N ALA A 728 14.79 -54.23 0.51
CA ALA A 728 14.46 -53.25 -0.52
C ALA A 728 13.48 -53.85 -1.53
N MET A 729 12.60 -53.01 -2.05
CA MET A 729 11.68 -53.33 -3.14
C MET A 729 11.47 -52.11 -4.04
N GLU A 730 11.16 -52.37 -5.30
CA GLU A 730 10.85 -51.34 -6.29
C GLU A 730 9.46 -51.59 -6.85
N ILE A 731 8.63 -50.54 -6.86
CA ILE A 731 7.25 -50.61 -7.34
C ILE A 731 7.08 -49.61 -8.47
N ASP A 732 6.70 -50.14 -9.63
CA ASP A 732 6.24 -49.31 -10.74
C ASP A 732 4.74 -49.04 -10.57
N PRO A 733 4.31 -47.76 -10.44
CA PRO A 733 2.89 -47.40 -10.34
C PRO A 733 2.12 -47.57 -11.66
N THR A 734 2.82 -47.79 -12.79
CA THR A 734 2.14 -48.13 -14.04
C THR A 734 1.71 -49.60 -14.00
N VAL A 735 0.41 -49.80 -13.76
CA VAL A 735 -0.22 -51.12 -13.79
C VAL A 735 -0.11 -51.68 -15.22
N GLU A 736 0.81 -52.61 -15.45
CA GLU A 736 0.71 -53.50 -16.60
C GLU A 736 -0.60 -54.28 -16.47
N LYS A 737 -1.56 -53.98 -17.35
CA LYS A 737 -2.79 -54.76 -17.53
C LYS A 737 -2.44 -56.09 -18.18
N GLU A 738 -1.82 -57.01 -17.47
CA GLU A 738 -1.68 -58.40 -17.93
C GLU A 738 -2.08 -59.42 -16.85
N ASP A 739 -3.13 -60.17 -17.21
CA ASP A 739 -3.44 -61.56 -16.84
C ASP A 739 -3.81 -61.90 -15.39
N SER A 740 -4.78 -61.21 -14.79
CA SER A 740 -5.59 -61.76 -13.69
C SER A 740 -7.02 -62.13 -14.15
N ILE A 741 -7.17 -63.43 -14.35
CA ILE A 741 -8.35 -64.23 -14.66
C ILE A 741 -9.70 -63.72 -14.06
N SER A 742 -10.59 -63.32 -14.96
CA SER A 742 -12.08 -63.37 -14.92
C SER A 742 -12.82 -62.88 -13.66
N SER A 743 -13.31 -61.63 -13.69
CA SER A 743 -14.59 -61.26 -13.08
C SER A 743 -15.28 -60.11 -13.85
N ASP A 744 -16.09 -60.49 -14.85
CA ASP A 744 -16.78 -59.68 -15.89
C ASP A 744 -17.79 -58.61 -15.40
N GLY A 745 -17.64 -58.06 -14.20
CA GLY A 745 -18.51 -56.98 -13.70
C GLY A 745 -17.84 -55.96 -12.80
N MET A 746 -16.69 -56.31 -12.19
CA MET A 746 -15.90 -55.37 -11.39
C MET A 746 -15.02 -54.49 -12.29
N ASP A 747 -14.45 -55.06 -13.36
CA ASP A 747 -13.59 -54.32 -14.29
C ASP A 747 -14.37 -53.25 -15.08
N ASP A 748 -15.62 -53.53 -15.47
CA ASP A 748 -16.48 -52.54 -16.12
C ASP A 748 -16.81 -51.38 -15.17
N PHE A 749 -17.17 -51.67 -13.92
CA PHE A 749 -17.43 -50.64 -12.90
C PHE A 749 -16.17 -49.85 -12.51
N LEU A 750 -15.02 -50.51 -12.37
CA LEU A 750 -13.74 -49.86 -12.08
C LEU A 750 -13.27 -49.01 -13.27
N SER A 751 -13.49 -49.46 -14.50
CA SER A 751 -13.21 -48.67 -15.71
C SER A 751 -14.12 -47.45 -15.82
N ASP A 752 -15.40 -47.57 -15.49
CA ASP A 752 -16.35 -46.46 -15.44
C ASP A 752 -16.02 -45.47 -14.32
N LEU A 753 -15.56 -45.96 -13.17
CA LEU A 753 -15.14 -45.12 -12.04
C LEU A 753 -13.84 -44.36 -12.36
N ALA A 754 -12.88 -45.05 -13.00
CA ALA A 754 -11.63 -44.48 -13.50
C ALA A 754 -11.88 -43.40 -14.57
N ASN A 755 -12.84 -43.63 -15.47
CA ASN A 755 -13.26 -42.65 -16.47
C ASN A 755 -14.02 -41.47 -15.85
N ALA A 756 -14.75 -41.68 -14.75
CA ALA A 756 -15.56 -40.64 -14.11
C ALA A 756 -14.74 -39.70 -13.19
N ILE A 757 -13.60 -40.15 -12.67
CA ILE A 757 -12.78 -39.39 -11.73
C ILE A 757 -11.31 -39.43 -12.19
N PRO A 758 -10.78 -38.31 -12.72
CA PRO A 758 -9.38 -38.22 -13.11
C PRO A 758 -8.44 -38.59 -11.96
N GLY A 759 -7.52 -39.53 -12.20
CA GLY A 759 -6.51 -39.96 -11.22
C GLY A 759 -6.89 -41.14 -10.33
N ILE A 760 -8.03 -41.80 -10.54
CA ILE A 760 -8.41 -43.02 -9.79
C ILE A 760 -7.50 -44.21 -10.09
N ASP A 761 -7.01 -44.36 -11.33
CA ASP A 761 -6.10 -45.47 -11.67
C ASP A 761 -4.79 -45.41 -10.89
N GLU A 762 -4.18 -44.23 -10.84
CA GLU A 762 -2.98 -43.93 -10.05
C GLU A 762 -3.26 -44.20 -8.56
N ALA A 763 -4.36 -43.65 -8.06
CA ALA A 763 -4.82 -43.80 -6.68
C ALA A 763 -5.04 -45.27 -6.25
N MET A 764 -5.61 -46.11 -7.11
CA MET A 764 -5.84 -47.53 -6.82
C MET A 764 -4.54 -48.34 -6.78
N SER A 765 -3.59 -48.07 -7.69
CA SER A 765 -2.26 -48.70 -7.67
C SER A 765 -1.51 -48.41 -6.34
N PHE A 766 -1.67 -47.21 -5.80
CA PHE A 766 -1.12 -46.83 -4.50
C PHE A 766 -1.86 -47.47 -3.32
N ALA A 767 -3.17 -47.67 -3.41
CA ALA A 767 -3.95 -48.37 -2.39
C ALA A 767 -3.50 -49.83 -2.25
N GLU A 768 -3.26 -50.51 -3.36
CA GLU A 768 -2.74 -51.88 -3.38
C GLU A 768 -1.33 -51.96 -2.80
N MET A 769 -0.48 -51.00 -3.14
CA MET A 769 0.84 -50.86 -2.54
C MET A 769 0.75 -50.71 -1.01
N LEU A 770 -0.04 -49.76 -0.51
CA LEU A 770 -0.17 -49.52 0.93
C LEU A 770 -0.72 -50.75 1.67
N LYS A 771 -1.67 -51.46 1.04
CA LYS A 771 -2.20 -52.72 1.58
C LYS A 771 -1.11 -53.80 1.65
N LEU A 772 -0.32 -53.96 0.59
CA LEU A 772 0.82 -54.89 0.57
C LEU A 772 1.80 -54.55 1.70
N VAL A 773 2.13 -53.27 1.86
CA VAL A 773 3.07 -52.78 2.86
C VAL A 773 2.53 -52.93 4.28
N GLN A 774 1.25 -52.66 4.53
CA GLN A 774 0.63 -52.85 5.86
C GLN A 774 0.55 -54.32 6.28
N THR A 775 0.48 -55.26 5.34
CA THR A 775 0.55 -56.69 5.66
C THR A 775 1.96 -57.15 6.05
N MET A 776 2.98 -56.31 5.87
CA MET A 776 4.36 -56.61 6.21
C MET A 776 4.73 -56.02 7.57
N ASP A 777 5.30 -56.84 8.44
CA ASP A 777 5.66 -56.47 9.83
C ASP A 777 7.10 -55.90 9.91
N TYR A 778 7.32 -54.77 9.26
CA TYR A 778 8.59 -54.03 9.33
C TYR A 778 8.51 -52.92 10.40
N SER A 779 9.60 -52.76 11.16
CA SER A 779 9.66 -51.76 12.23
C SER A 779 9.67 -50.31 11.72
N VAL A 780 10.34 -50.06 10.59
CA VAL A 780 10.32 -48.76 9.90
C VAL A 780 10.43 -48.95 8.40
N ILE A 781 9.78 -48.07 7.65
CA ILE A 781 9.71 -48.11 6.20
C ILE A 781 10.18 -46.77 5.63
N VAL A 782 11.21 -46.81 4.80
CA VAL A 782 11.80 -45.65 4.13
C VAL A 782 11.26 -45.58 2.71
N PHE A 783 10.52 -44.52 2.39
CA PHE A 783 9.98 -44.29 1.05
C PHE A 783 10.93 -43.42 0.23
N ASP A 784 11.51 -43.98 -0.82
CA ASP A 784 12.19 -43.24 -1.88
C ASP A 784 11.15 -42.77 -2.89
N THR A 785 10.82 -41.48 -2.80
CA THR A 785 9.69 -40.91 -3.55
C THR A 785 10.09 -40.47 -4.95
N ALA A 786 9.14 -40.54 -5.88
CA ALA A 786 9.24 -39.94 -7.21
C ALA A 786 9.51 -38.40 -7.14
N PRO A 787 9.72 -37.69 -8.26
CA PRO A 787 9.86 -36.24 -8.22
C PRO A 787 8.66 -35.54 -7.55
N THR A 788 8.91 -34.45 -6.82
CA THR A 788 7.97 -33.70 -5.96
C THR A 788 6.50 -33.69 -6.40
N GLY A 789 6.20 -33.40 -7.67
CA GLY A 789 4.83 -33.33 -8.17
C GLY A 789 4.03 -34.64 -8.13
N HIS A 790 4.68 -35.80 -8.16
CA HIS A 790 4.05 -37.12 -8.05
C HIS A 790 3.95 -37.58 -6.59
N THR A 791 4.95 -37.26 -5.76
CA THR A 791 4.94 -37.53 -4.31
C THR A 791 3.77 -36.85 -3.61
N LEU A 792 3.46 -35.61 -4.00
CA LEU A 792 2.35 -34.87 -3.43
C LEU A 792 0.99 -35.45 -3.80
N ARG A 793 0.88 -36.18 -4.92
CA ARG A 793 -0.33 -36.94 -5.28
C ARG A 793 -0.50 -38.17 -4.40
N LEU A 794 0.60 -38.86 -4.06
CA LEU A 794 0.60 -39.99 -3.11
C LEU A 794 0.03 -39.55 -1.74
N LEU A 795 0.40 -38.35 -1.27
CA LEU A 795 -0.06 -37.85 0.03
C LEU A 795 -1.48 -37.27 -0.01
N GLN A 796 -1.95 -36.80 -1.18
CA GLN A 796 -3.34 -36.36 -1.39
C GLN A 796 -4.35 -37.51 -1.50
N PHE A 797 -3.86 -38.70 -1.85
CA PHE A 797 -4.67 -39.87 -2.19
C PHE A 797 -5.76 -40.19 -1.16
N PRO A 798 -5.47 -40.30 0.16
CA PRO A 798 -6.50 -40.64 1.14
C PRO A 798 -7.69 -39.68 1.12
N SER A 799 -7.41 -38.37 1.06
CA SER A 799 -8.44 -37.33 1.08
C SER A 799 -9.27 -37.28 -0.20
N THR A 800 -8.67 -37.59 -1.36
CA THR A 800 -9.37 -37.60 -2.66
C THR A 800 -10.28 -38.82 -2.75
N LEU A 801 -9.79 -39.98 -2.31
CA LEU A 801 -10.57 -41.22 -2.30
C LEU A 801 -11.69 -41.17 -1.26
N GLU A 802 -11.46 -40.62 -0.08
CA GLU A 802 -12.50 -40.40 0.94
C GLU A 802 -13.66 -39.54 0.38
N LYS A 803 -13.34 -38.42 -0.29
CA LYS A 803 -14.34 -37.56 -0.95
C LYS A 803 -15.07 -38.29 -2.09
N GLY A 804 -14.35 -39.09 -2.87
CA GLY A 804 -14.92 -39.93 -3.93
C GLY A 804 -15.91 -40.95 -3.37
N LEU A 805 -15.49 -41.73 -2.39
CA LEU A 805 -16.31 -42.73 -1.68
C LEU A 805 -17.52 -42.07 -1.01
N ALA A 806 -17.35 -40.94 -0.32
CA ALA A 806 -18.44 -40.19 0.29
C ALA A 806 -19.46 -39.72 -0.76
N LYS A 807 -19.00 -39.30 -1.94
CA LYS A 807 -19.87 -38.88 -3.02
C LYS A 807 -20.64 -40.06 -3.63
N VAL A 808 -19.99 -41.21 -3.82
CA VAL A 808 -20.65 -42.47 -4.25
C VAL A 808 -21.69 -42.92 -3.22
N MET A 809 -21.36 -42.90 -1.93
CA MET A 809 -22.29 -43.19 -0.84
C MET A 809 -23.49 -42.21 -0.82
N SER A 810 -23.24 -40.92 -1.08
CA SER A 810 -24.30 -39.90 -1.16
C SER A 810 -25.18 -40.03 -2.41
N LEU A 811 -24.62 -40.49 -3.55
CA LEU A 811 -25.40 -40.80 -4.73
C LEU A 811 -26.26 -42.03 -4.47
N LYS A 812 -25.74 -43.06 -3.80
CA LYS A 812 -26.51 -44.24 -3.39
C LYS A 812 -27.64 -43.87 -2.44
N SER A 813 -27.46 -42.96 -1.48
CA SER A 813 -28.56 -42.55 -0.60
C SER A 813 -29.67 -41.80 -1.32
N ARG A 814 -29.34 -41.04 -2.38
CA ARG A 814 -30.31 -40.31 -3.20
C ARG A 814 -31.00 -41.16 -4.27
N PHE A 815 -30.30 -42.15 -4.82
CA PHE A 815 -30.80 -43.00 -5.90
C PHE A 815 -31.13 -44.44 -5.46
N GLY A 816 -30.86 -44.82 -4.21
CA GLY A 816 -31.04 -46.19 -3.71
C GLY A 816 -32.50 -46.66 -3.73
N GLY A 817 -33.46 -45.74 -3.56
CA GLY A 817 -34.89 -46.05 -3.72
C GLY A 817 -35.28 -46.35 -5.17
N MET A 818 -34.63 -45.72 -6.14
CA MET A 818 -34.88 -45.92 -7.58
C MET A 818 -34.11 -47.13 -8.11
N LEU A 819 -32.86 -47.33 -7.67
CA LEU A 819 -32.02 -48.46 -8.04
C LEU A 819 -32.63 -49.77 -7.54
N SER A 820 -33.07 -49.83 -6.27
CA SER A 820 -33.76 -51.01 -5.71
C SER A 820 -35.13 -51.29 -6.34
N GLN A 821 -35.76 -50.29 -6.97
CA GLN A 821 -36.96 -50.46 -7.79
C GLN A 821 -36.61 -51.01 -9.17
N MET A 822 -35.51 -50.55 -9.77
CA MET A 822 -35.06 -50.97 -11.09
C MET A 822 -34.49 -52.39 -11.08
N THR A 823 -33.72 -52.76 -10.05
CA THR A 823 -33.19 -54.13 -9.86
C THR A 823 -34.31 -55.15 -9.64
N ARG A 824 -35.35 -54.78 -8.88
CA ARG A 824 -36.58 -55.57 -8.73
C ARG A 824 -37.38 -55.75 -10.03
N LEU A 825 -37.30 -54.78 -10.94
CA LEU A 825 -38.00 -54.81 -12.23
C LEU A 825 -37.21 -55.59 -13.30
N LEU A 826 -35.89 -55.65 -13.16
CA LEU A 826 -34.97 -56.38 -14.06
C LEU A 826 -34.71 -57.84 -13.64
N GLY A 827 -35.24 -58.29 -12.50
CA GLY A 827 -35.22 -59.71 -12.11
C GLY A 827 -33.82 -60.26 -11.78
N VAL A 828 -32.88 -59.40 -11.39
CA VAL A 828 -31.53 -59.81 -10.98
C VAL A 828 -31.58 -60.08 -9.47
N ASP A 829 -31.32 -61.33 -9.08
CA ASP A 829 -31.32 -61.77 -7.66
C ASP A 829 -30.39 -60.88 -6.81
N GLU A 830 -30.93 -60.40 -5.69
CA GLU A 830 -30.32 -59.40 -4.78
C GLU A 830 -29.12 -59.93 -3.96
N GLU A 831 -28.74 -61.20 -4.06
CA GLU A 831 -28.02 -61.86 -2.96
C GLU A 831 -26.49 -61.94 -3.08
N PHE A 832 -25.85 -61.53 -4.20
CA PHE A 832 -24.40 -61.80 -4.38
C PHE A 832 -23.49 -60.65 -4.83
N GLY A 833 -23.98 -59.44 -5.08
CA GLY A 833 -23.16 -58.35 -5.63
C GLY A 833 -22.98 -57.13 -4.72
N GLU A 834 -24.08 -56.45 -4.40
CA GLU A 834 -24.03 -55.10 -3.82
C GLU A 834 -23.53 -55.05 -2.37
N ALA A 835 -23.95 -56.00 -1.52
CA ALA A 835 -23.53 -56.02 -0.11
C ALA A 835 -22.05 -56.41 0.04
N ALA A 836 -21.56 -57.34 -0.80
CA ALA A 836 -20.16 -57.73 -0.82
C ALA A 836 -19.26 -56.62 -1.40
N LEU A 837 -19.74 -55.89 -2.40
CA LEU A 837 -19.05 -54.74 -2.98
C LEU A 837 -19.01 -53.57 -2.00
N LEU A 838 -20.11 -53.28 -1.28
CA LEU A 838 -20.09 -52.28 -0.20
C LEU A 838 -19.18 -52.67 0.95
N GLY A 839 -19.22 -53.92 1.42
CA GLY A 839 -18.33 -54.38 2.49
C GLY A 839 -16.84 -54.28 2.11
N LYS A 840 -16.51 -54.51 0.83
CA LYS A 840 -15.14 -54.28 0.32
C LYS A 840 -14.78 -52.79 0.25
N LEU A 841 -15.71 -51.92 -0.16
CA LEU A 841 -15.49 -50.46 -0.19
C LEU A 841 -15.38 -49.84 1.21
N GLU A 842 -16.17 -50.33 2.17
CA GLU A 842 -16.08 -49.94 3.59
C GLU A 842 -14.75 -50.41 4.19
N GLY A 843 -14.32 -51.65 3.93
CA GLY A 843 -13.01 -52.14 4.38
C GLY A 843 -11.82 -51.37 3.76
N MET A 844 -11.94 -50.91 2.50
CA MET A 844 -10.94 -50.02 1.90
C MET A 844 -10.92 -48.66 2.60
N LYS A 845 -12.10 -48.09 2.88
CA LYS A 845 -12.23 -46.81 3.59
C LYS A 845 -11.52 -46.85 4.95
N ASP A 846 -11.74 -47.90 5.73
CA ASP A 846 -11.13 -48.03 7.07
C ASP A 846 -9.60 -48.09 7.00
N ILE A 847 -9.04 -48.82 6.03
CA ILE A 847 -7.59 -48.89 5.78
C ILE A 847 -7.04 -47.51 5.42
N ILE A 848 -7.73 -46.77 4.56
CA ILE A 848 -7.31 -45.45 4.08
C ILE A 848 -7.32 -44.43 5.22
N GLU A 849 -8.38 -44.41 6.03
CA GLU A 849 -8.50 -43.54 7.20
C GLU A 849 -7.38 -43.83 8.21
N GLU A 850 -7.08 -45.11 8.44
CA GLU A 850 -5.99 -45.53 9.32
C GLU A 850 -4.61 -45.08 8.81
N VAL A 851 -4.32 -45.27 7.52
CA VAL A 851 -3.07 -44.79 6.90
C VAL A 851 -2.96 -43.28 7.00
N ASN A 852 -4.04 -42.55 6.67
CA ASN A 852 -4.05 -41.10 6.72
C ASN A 852 -3.81 -40.59 8.15
N ARG A 853 -4.38 -41.26 9.15
CA ARG A 853 -4.13 -40.94 10.56
C ARG A 853 -2.66 -41.15 10.93
N GLN A 854 -2.05 -42.25 10.51
CA GLN A 854 -0.63 -42.51 10.77
C GLN A 854 0.29 -41.50 10.06
N PHE A 855 -0.04 -41.09 8.83
CA PHE A 855 0.77 -40.10 8.08
C PHE A 855 0.75 -38.71 8.70
N LYS A 856 -0.33 -38.36 9.41
CA LYS A 856 -0.48 -37.09 10.12
C LYS A 856 0.08 -37.09 11.54
N ASP A 857 0.47 -38.26 12.05
CA ASP A 857 1.03 -38.39 13.38
C ASP A 857 2.55 -38.16 13.33
N PRO A 858 3.08 -37.05 13.91
CA PRO A 858 4.50 -36.73 13.91
C PRO A 858 5.36 -37.76 14.66
N ASP A 859 4.76 -38.54 15.58
CA ASP A 859 5.49 -39.58 16.29
C ASP A 859 5.70 -40.82 15.40
N LEU A 860 4.85 -41.02 14.38
CA LEU A 860 4.89 -42.19 13.49
C LEU A 860 5.46 -41.88 12.11
N THR A 861 5.27 -40.67 11.61
CA THR A 861 5.63 -40.28 10.24
C THR A 861 6.43 -39.00 10.21
N THR A 862 7.55 -39.00 9.49
CA THR A 862 8.30 -37.77 9.18
C THR A 862 8.74 -37.74 7.72
N PHE A 863 8.90 -36.53 7.18
CA PHE A 863 9.38 -36.29 5.83
C PHE A 863 10.75 -35.59 5.84
N VAL A 864 11.73 -36.20 5.19
CA VAL A 864 13.09 -35.68 5.00
C VAL A 864 13.22 -35.10 3.59
N CYS A 865 13.40 -33.78 3.51
CA CYS A 865 13.56 -33.08 2.24
C CYS A 865 15.02 -33.14 1.76
N VAL A 866 15.27 -33.50 0.50
CA VAL A 866 16.61 -33.54 -0.11
C VAL A 866 16.70 -32.48 -1.21
N CYS A 867 17.75 -31.67 -1.19
CA CYS A 867 17.93 -30.57 -2.12
C CYS A 867 19.41 -30.28 -2.39
N ILE A 868 19.68 -29.33 -3.29
CA ILE A 868 21.02 -28.80 -3.56
C ILE A 868 21.02 -27.28 -3.31
N PRO A 869 22.16 -26.65 -3.00
CA PRO A 869 22.23 -25.22 -2.69
C PRO A 869 22.17 -24.35 -3.96
N GLU A 870 21.02 -24.37 -4.62
CA GLU A 870 20.69 -23.59 -5.82
C GLU A 870 19.26 -23.03 -5.73
N PHE A 871 19.03 -21.86 -6.34
CA PHE A 871 17.73 -21.17 -6.30
C PHE A 871 16.53 -22.06 -6.63
N LEU A 872 16.58 -22.76 -7.77
CA LEU A 872 15.44 -23.55 -8.22
C LEU A 872 15.22 -24.80 -7.36
N SER A 873 16.26 -25.29 -6.67
CA SER A 873 16.10 -26.39 -5.71
C SER A 873 15.52 -25.86 -4.39
N LEU A 874 15.96 -24.70 -3.91
CA LEU A 874 15.41 -24.04 -2.72
C LEU A 874 13.91 -23.75 -2.89
N TYR A 875 13.53 -23.16 -4.02
CA TYR A 875 12.13 -22.84 -4.33
C TYR A 875 11.22 -24.09 -4.36
N GLU A 876 11.69 -25.17 -4.97
CA GLU A 876 10.92 -26.43 -5.02
C GLU A 876 10.83 -27.11 -3.65
N THR A 877 11.88 -27.03 -2.82
CA THR A 877 11.83 -27.51 -1.43
C THR A 877 10.86 -26.68 -0.61
N GLU A 878 10.85 -25.36 -0.75
CA GLU A 878 9.90 -24.49 -0.05
C GLU A 878 8.46 -24.83 -0.41
N ARG A 879 8.17 -24.97 -1.71
CA ARG A 879 6.87 -25.43 -2.17
C ARG A 879 6.50 -26.80 -1.59
N LEU A 880 7.43 -27.75 -1.57
CA LEU A 880 7.22 -29.07 -0.99
C LEU A 880 6.86 -28.98 0.50
N VAL A 881 7.61 -28.21 1.29
CA VAL A 881 7.36 -28.01 2.73
C VAL A 881 5.99 -27.36 2.96
N GLN A 882 5.63 -26.33 2.18
CA GLN A 882 4.31 -25.70 2.27
C GLN A 882 3.16 -26.68 1.94
N GLU A 883 3.35 -27.54 0.93
CA GLU A 883 2.36 -28.55 0.59
C GLU A 883 2.26 -29.65 1.67
N LEU A 884 3.39 -30.10 2.25
CA LEU A 884 3.40 -31.05 3.38
C LEU A 884 2.67 -30.49 4.61
N ALA A 885 2.92 -29.22 4.95
CA ALA A 885 2.22 -28.54 6.04
C ALA A 885 0.70 -28.47 5.80
N LYS A 886 0.28 -28.27 4.54
CA LYS A 886 -1.14 -28.30 4.15
C LYS A 886 -1.77 -29.69 4.31
N PHE A 887 -0.98 -30.76 4.16
CA PHE A 887 -1.43 -32.14 4.40
C PHE A 887 -1.30 -32.58 5.87
N GLU A 888 -0.81 -31.69 6.75
CA GLU A 888 -0.55 -31.98 8.17
C GLU A 888 0.48 -33.12 8.35
N ILE A 889 1.46 -33.20 7.46
CA ILE A 889 2.55 -34.18 7.54
C ILE A 889 3.78 -33.50 8.12
N ASP A 890 4.37 -34.13 9.14
CA ASP A 890 5.57 -33.63 9.80
C ASP A 890 6.78 -33.59 8.85
N THR A 891 7.49 -32.47 8.89
CA THR A 891 8.79 -32.32 8.25
C THR A 891 9.63 -31.36 9.06
N HIS A 892 10.79 -31.81 9.52
CA HIS A 892 11.71 -31.03 10.34
C HIS A 892 13.18 -31.34 10.00
N ASN A 893 13.44 -31.99 8.87
CA ASN A 893 14.79 -32.36 8.41
C ASN A 893 14.99 -31.99 6.94
N ILE A 894 16.08 -31.28 6.65
CA ILE A 894 16.51 -30.95 5.29
C ILE A 894 17.94 -31.42 5.08
N ILE A 895 18.17 -32.20 4.03
CA ILE A 895 19.49 -32.61 3.56
C ILE A 895 19.85 -31.77 2.35
N ILE A 896 20.94 -31.00 2.47
CA ILE A 896 21.52 -30.23 1.38
C ILE A 896 22.71 -31.00 0.83
N ASN A 897 22.53 -31.63 -0.33
CA ASN A 897 23.52 -32.45 -1.01
C ASN A 897 24.38 -31.62 -1.99
N GLN A 898 25.49 -32.21 -2.44
CA GLN A 898 26.40 -31.64 -3.42
C GLN A 898 26.98 -30.27 -3.02
N VAL A 899 27.24 -30.08 -1.72
CA VAL A 899 27.89 -28.88 -1.19
C VAL A 899 29.38 -28.95 -1.49
N ILE A 900 29.92 -27.90 -2.11
CA ILE A 900 31.35 -27.80 -2.41
C ILE A 900 32.04 -27.08 -1.24
N PHE A 901 32.90 -27.79 -0.52
CA PHE A 901 33.69 -27.27 0.58
C PHE A 901 35.07 -26.76 0.10
N ASP A 902 35.65 -25.81 0.84
CA ASP A 902 36.98 -25.25 0.53
C ASP A 902 38.09 -26.16 1.05
N GLU A 903 38.35 -27.25 0.33
CA GLU A 903 39.28 -28.31 0.76
C GLU A 903 40.68 -28.21 0.17
N GLU A 904 40.89 -27.41 -0.88
CA GLU A 904 42.19 -27.26 -1.53
C GLU A 904 42.50 -25.79 -1.82
N VAL A 905 43.74 -25.49 -2.19
CA VAL A 905 44.07 -24.21 -2.84
C VAL A 905 43.42 -24.20 -4.22
N VAL A 906 42.09 -24.09 -4.28
CA VAL A 906 41.32 -24.18 -5.51
C VAL A 906 41.66 -22.94 -6.35
N GLU A 907 42.54 -23.09 -7.33
CA GLU A 907 42.88 -22.00 -8.26
C GLU A 907 41.77 -21.76 -9.31
N SER A 908 40.81 -22.68 -9.41
CA SER A 908 39.68 -22.58 -10.33
C SER A 908 38.74 -21.42 -9.96
N LYS A 909 38.70 -20.42 -10.83
CA LYS A 909 37.74 -19.30 -10.73
C LYS A 909 36.29 -19.78 -10.76
N LEU A 910 36.00 -20.84 -11.52
CA LEU A 910 34.64 -21.38 -11.68
C LEU A 910 34.15 -22.06 -10.40
N LEU A 911 35.00 -22.88 -9.77
CA LEU A 911 34.65 -23.54 -8.49
C LEU A 911 34.47 -22.50 -7.38
N LYS A 912 35.37 -21.50 -7.29
CA LYS A 912 35.21 -20.38 -6.34
C LYS A 912 33.93 -19.59 -6.56
N ALA A 913 33.54 -19.35 -7.82
CA ALA A 913 32.28 -18.69 -8.13
C ALA A 913 31.08 -19.56 -7.73
N ARG A 914 31.14 -20.87 -8.00
CA ARG A 914 30.11 -21.83 -7.61
C ARG A 914 29.95 -21.94 -6.10
N MET A 915 31.04 -22.00 -5.35
CA MET A 915 31.01 -22.02 -3.88
C MET A 915 30.39 -20.74 -3.30
N ARG A 916 30.76 -19.56 -3.81
CA ARG A 916 30.12 -18.29 -3.40
C ARG A 916 28.61 -18.27 -3.69
N MET A 917 28.22 -18.85 -4.82
CA MET A 917 26.81 -18.98 -5.19
C MET A 917 26.09 -19.95 -4.27
N GLN A 918 26.68 -21.13 -3.97
CA GLN A 918 26.11 -22.10 -3.03
C GLN A 918 26.01 -21.51 -1.62
N GLN A 919 27.04 -20.81 -1.12
CA GLN A 919 27.04 -20.17 0.19
C GLN A 919 25.86 -19.20 0.35
N LYS A 920 25.60 -18.37 -0.67
CA LYS A 920 24.44 -17.49 -0.68
C LYS A 920 23.12 -18.25 -0.44
N TYR A 921 22.95 -19.42 -1.06
CA TYR A 921 21.73 -20.21 -0.89
C TYR A 921 21.71 -21.02 0.41
N LEU A 922 22.87 -21.49 0.88
CA LEU A 922 22.99 -22.10 2.21
C LEU A 922 22.56 -21.11 3.31
N ASP A 923 23.03 -19.87 3.24
CA ASP A 923 22.62 -18.82 4.17
C ASP A 923 21.10 -18.59 4.12
N GLN A 924 20.48 -18.67 2.94
CA GLN A 924 19.02 -18.58 2.79
C GLN A 924 18.29 -19.78 3.41
N PHE A 925 18.79 -21.00 3.25
CA PHE A 925 18.20 -22.18 3.92
C PHE A 925 18.21 -22.02 5.45
N TYR A 926 19.33 -21.58 6.03
CA TYR A 926 19.40 -21.34 7.48
C TYR A 926 18.53 -20.17 7.96
N MET A 927 18.25 -19.18 7.11
CA MET A 927 17.32 -18.10 7.44
C MET A 927 15.85 -18.52 7.37
N LEU A 928 15.50 -19.41 6.45
CA LEU A 928 14.12 -19.84 6.21
C LEU A 928 13.66 -20.96 7.14
N TYR A 929 14.59 -21.81 7.57
CA TYR A 929 14.31 -23.04 8.32
C TYR A 929 15.16 -23.12 9.59
N ASP A 930 14.99 -22.14 10.49
CA ASP A 930 15.68 -22.10 11.78
C ASP A 930 15.19 -23.20 12.75
N ASP A 931 14.00 -23.73 12.51
CA ASP A 931 13.35 -24.83 13.21
C ASP A 931 13.63 -26.22 12.59
N PHE A 932 14.38 -26.31 11.49
CA PHE A 932 14.74 -27.58 10.85
C PHE A 932 16.17 -28.01 11.15
N ASN A 933 16.38 -29.33 11.18
CA ASN A 933 17.71 -29.92 11.15
C ASN A 933 18.26 -29.91 9.71
N ILE A 934 19.15 -28.96 9.42
CA ILE A 934 19.81 -28.84 8.12
C ILE A 934 21.14 -29.60 8.11
N THR A 935 21.16 -30.75 7.44
CA THR A 935 22.36 -31.58 7.24
C THR A 935 23.03 -31.25 5.91
N LYS A 936 24.31 -30.86 5.93
CA LYS A 936 25.10 -30.56 4.72
C LYS A 936 25.95 -31.76 4.31
N LEU A 937 25.82 -32.20 3.06
CA LEU A 937 26.61 -33.31 2.50
C LEU A 937 27.55 -32.83 1.39
N PRO A 938 28.80 -33.29 1.37
CA PRO A 938 29.78 -32.86 0.38
C PRO A 938 29.50 -33.44 -1.01
N LEU A 939 29.87 -32.71 -2.06
CA LEU A 939 29.98 -33.27 -3.41
C LEU A 939 31.22 -34.15 -3.49
N LEU A 940 31.04 -35.46 -3.72
CA LEU A 940 32.15 -36.40 -3.93
C LEU A 940 32.64 -36.41 -5.39
N PRO A 941 33.93 -36.74 -5.63
CA PRO A 941 34.50 -36.84 -6.98
C PRO A 941 34.06 -38.11 -7.73
N GLN A 942 33.45 -39.08 -7.04
CA GLN A 942 32.98 -40.35 -7.59
C GLN A 942 31.52 -40.56 -7.24
N GLU A 943 30.81 -41.35 -8.06
CA GLU A 943 29.43 -41.75 -7.79
C GLU A 943 29.36 -42.67 -6.56
N VAL A 944 28.34 -42.49 -5.74
CA VAL A 944 28.14 -43.30 -4.53
C VAL A 944 27.28 -44.52 -4.87
N CYS A 945 27.94 -45.56 -5.37
CA CYS A 945 27.31 -46.83 -5.75
C CYS A 945 27.97 -48.02 -5.04
N GLY A 946 27.15 -48.99 -4.65
CA GLY A 946 27.56 -50.17 -3.89
C GLY A 946 27.51 -49.96 -2.38
N VAL A 947 27.33 -51.06 -1.65
CA VAL A 947 27.12 -51.06 -0.19
C VAL A 947 28.27 -50.42 0.57
N GLU A 948 29.51 -50.63 0.14
CA GLU A 948 30.71 -50.07 0.79
C GLU A 948 30.75 -48.54 0.67
N ALA A 949 30.55 -48.00 -0.53
CA ALA A 949 30.53 -46.55 -0.77
C ALA A 949 29.37 -45.86 -0.04
N LEU A 950 28.19 -46.49 -0.02
CA LEU A 950 27.03 -45.98 0.74
C LEU A 950 27.30 -45.97 2.26
N LYS A 951 27.95 -47.01 2.79
CA LYS A 951 28.37 -47.05 4.20
C LYS A 951 29.40 -45.98 4.52
N GLU A 952 30.40 -45.80 3.67
CA GLU A 952 31.41 -44.74 3.86
C GLU A 952 30.77 -43.34 3.86
N PHE A 953 29.90 -43.06 2.89
CA PHE A 953 29.20 -41.77 2.80
C PHE A 953 28.19 -41.53 3.94
N SER A 954 27.67 -42.61 4.56
CA SER A 954 26.73 -42.53 5.68
C SER A 954 27.29 -41.82 6.91
N HIS A 955 28.62 -41.81 7.09
CA HIS A 955 29.26 -41.11 8.22
C HIS A 955 28.95 -39.61 8.23
N HIS A 956 28.74 -38.99 7.06
CA HIS A 956 28.44 -37.55 6.94
C HIS A 956 26.99 -37.18 7.30
N PHE A 957 26.12 -38.17 7.47
CA PHE A 957 24.73 -37.96 7.91
C PHE A 957 24.64 -37.81 9.44
N VAL A 958 25.52 -38.49 10.17
CA VAL A 958 25.56 -38.52 11.65
C VAL A 958 26.64 -37.60 12.22
N THR A 959 27.71 -37.38 11.44
CA THR A 959 28.83 -36.52 11.83
C THR A 959 28.99 -35.43 10.80
N PRO A 960 28.93 -34.14 11.19
CA PRO A 960 29.06 -33.04 10.24
C PRO A 960 30.39 -33.11 9.48
N TYR A 961 30.31 -32.87 8.17
CA TYR A 961 31.48 -32.90 7.31
C TYR A 961 32.45 -31.76 7.61
N GLN A 962 33.70 -32.09 7.98
CA GLN A 962 34.74 -31.10 8.23
C GLN A 962 35.77 -31.07 7.10
N PRO A 963 36.00 -29.91 6.45
CA PRO A 963 37.00 -29.81 5.40
C PRO A 963 38.42 -30.00 5.94
N SER A 964 39.26 -30.63 5.13
CA SER A 964 40.66 -30.96 5.40
C SER A 964 41.56 -29.73 5.63
N LEU A 965 41.14 -28.53 5.21
CA LEU A 965 41.88 -27.27 5.26
C LEU A 965 41.05 -26.09 5.84
N ALA A 966 40.69 -26.14 7.13
CA ALA A 966 40.22 -24.92 7.80
C ALA A 966 41.43 -23.99 8.06
N ARG A 967 41.47 -22.79 7.48
CA ARG A 967 42.39 -21.72 7.91
C ARG A 967 41.95 -21.18 9.27
N GLY A 968 42.19 -21.98 10.31
CA GLY A 968 41.95 -21.59 11.70
C GLY A 968 43.00 -20.63 12.24
N SER A 969 42.73 -20.05 13.40
CA SER A 969 43.73 -19.31 14.18
C SER A 969 44.93 -20.20 14.52
N VAL A 970 46.06 -19.61 14.94
CA VAL A 970 47.25 -20.40 15.36
C VAL A 970 46.90 -21.41 16.46
N GLU A 971 45.98 -21.05 17.34
CA GLU A 971 45.46 -21.91 18.43
C GLU A 971 44.62 -23.07 17.89
N GLU A 972 43.75 -22.82 16.91
CA GLU A 972 42.95 -23.86 16.25
C GLU A 972 43.82 -24.86 15.49
N LEU A 973 44.85 -24.37 14.78
CA LEU A 973 45.84 -25.21 14.12
C LEU A 973 46.64 -26.05 15.12
N GLN A 974 47.01 -25.48 16.27
CA GLN A 974 47.69 -26.22 17.33
C GLN A 974 46.79 -27.31 17.93
N ASN A 975 45.52 -27.01 18.22
CA ASN A 975 44.54 -27.97 18.72
C ASN A 975 44.28 -29.09 17.71
N ARG A 976 44.16 -28.75 16.42
CA ARG A 976 43.95 -29.71 15.33
C ARG A 976 45.17 -30.60 15.09
N VAL A 977 46.39 -30.04 15.18
CA VAL A 977 47.63 -30.84 15.16
C VAL A 977 47.72 -31.77 16.37
N ALA A 978 47.29 -31.33 17.55
CA ALA A 978 47.24 -32.18 18.73
C ALA A 978 46.22 -33.33 18.57
N ALA A 979 45.02 -33.04 18.06
CA ALA A 979 43.99 -34.04 17.78
C ALA A 979 44.43 -35.05 16.71
N LEU A 980 45.03 -34.59 15.62
CA LEU A 980 45.56 -35.46 14.56
C LEU A 980 46.71 -36.35 15.04
N LYS A 981 47.57 -35.86 15.94
CA LYS A 981 48.59 -36.70 16.60
C LYS A 981 47.98 -37.78 17.49
N LEU A 982 46.85 -37.50 18.14
CA LEU A 982 46.13 -38.48 18.95
C LEU A 982 45.52 -39.57 18.05
N LEU A 983 44.81 -39.17 16.99
CA LEU A 983 44.23 -40.09 16.01
C LEU A 983 45.30 -40.95 15.31
N LEU A 984 46.44 -40.36 14.95
CA LEU A 984 47.57 -41.10 14.38
C LEU A 984 48.06 -42.17 15.37
N LYS A 985 48.17 -41.82 16.65
CA LYS A 985 48.62 -42.75 17.69
C LYS A 985 47.63 -43.91 17.91
N ASP A 986 46.33 -43.62 17.86
CA ASP A 986 45.28 -44.64 17.96
C ASP A 986 45.29 -45.57 16.73
N ALA A 987 45.44 -45.00 15.53
CA ALA A 987 45.57 -45.76 14.28
C ALA A 987 46.86 -46.59 14.24
N GLU A 988 47.99 -46.08 14.73
CA GLU A 988 49.24 -46.83 14.89
C GLU A 988 49.09 -47.97 15.90
N ALA A 989 48.37 -47.74 17.01
CA ALA A 989 48.07 -48.78 17.99
C ALA A 989 47.14 -49.87 17.42
N GLU A 990 46.16 -49.49 16.61
CA GLU A 990 45.29 -50.43 15.90
C GLU A 990 46.06 -51.20 14.82
N LEU A 991 46.91 -50.53 14.05
CA LEU A 991 47.81 -51.15 13.07
C LEU A 991 48.75 -52.15 13.76
N GLU A 992 49.35 -51.79 14.90
CA GLU A 992 50.16 -52.72 15.69
C GLU A 992 49.35 -53.91 16.21
N ARG A 993 48.11 -53.71 16.66
CA ARG A 993 47.22 -54.80 17.08
C ARG A 993 46.93 -55.75 15.92
N VAL A 994 46.64 -55.22 14.73
CA VAL A 994 46.39 -56.01 13.51
C VAL A 994 47.66 -56.72 13.04
N GLN A 995 48.83 -56.08 13.11
CA GLN A 995 50.12 -56.69 12.76
C GLN A 995 50.54 -57.78 13.75
N LYS A 996 50.35 -57.57 15.06
CA LYS A 996 50.58 -58.59 16.11
C LYS A 996 49.57 -59.73 16.03
N GLY A 997 48.32 -59.45 15.61
CA GLY A 997 47.30 -60.46 15.32
C GLY A 997 47.66 -61.34 14.13
N LYS A 998 48.28 -60.78 13.07
CA LYS A 998 48.79 -61.52 11.91
C LYS A 998 50.07 -62.32 12.18
N GLN A 999 50.79 -62.06 13.28
CA GLN A 999 51.96 -62.86 13.70
C GLN A 999 51.62 -64.04 14.64
N LYS A 1000 50.34 -64.22 15.01
CA LYS A 1000 49.85 -65.32 15.87
C LYS A 1000 48.98 -66.35 15.13
N ILE A 1001 48.94 -66.29 13.80
CA ILE A 1001 48.45 -67.35 12.90
C ILE A 1001 49.67 -67.86 12.14
#